data_AF-A0A923BJ31-F1
#
_entry.id   AF-A0A923BJ31-F1
#
_cell.length_a   1.000
_cell.length_b   1.000
_cell.length_c   1.000
_cell.angle_alpha   90.00
_cell.angle_beta   90.00
_cell.angle_gamma   90.00
#
_symmetry.space_group_name_H-M   'P 1'
#
loop_
_entity.id
_entity.type
_entity.pdbx_description
1 polymer ?
#
loop_
_entity_poly.entity_id
_entity_poly.type
_entity_poly.pdbx_seq_one_letter_code
_entity_poly.pdbx_strand_id
1 'polypeptide(L)'
;MTKLLTKYRAVLLSVFGVIIMIAFVLPQGFQTFVGTPESQTSVRIGGKRFTVADTNKAAAELEAVRRVLPRLAGLFTDREHWLMLTEMARGADLIGPEQDGYSLAEALAQQQALAEVQQGQIAPDQAQQRTEALAAELRAQLSQTIGASRRSSSTGARAMADFLGISRLQSAYIDMARTSGPRLLADARRDQDQALARVVFATVSEAAVQAQPEPTPEQLAAHFESFAGTDPATGDLGVGYLQPDRLKLAWITVDLAQVRRDVRLDPVELATRRVRAAIADDDQAGRARVEEEYRVEAAGRLADQAMQLIRGELLRVVDRLPAAPGRGGIAYRQLPEDWPAKRPDFAALARSVTEQMAAAAGHPVGGIEAGSFAEGWLTPEDAASKLGRAGLTFQSRGRAFTQLAQALSDLREFDPPAPRLPVQVGVPITDPFNSFDGQLRVLYMVTEAAPAGPARSLDDVRQQAVRDWKRLNVYTELVREAQNAATFAVVSGLQEASAGLGLLASVTPPLESLFTRTQGMVPPGELAQGTPLTEEVIKRAERLDPSVPLTEANLAARTFAVPLPSKLSVALVQVTAYQPLTIERLRADAGAAGPAAYTFVREPSRRALGPTLLRAFDPALLAERLDARYPDGTRPHAADPAPAP
;
A
#
# COMPACT_ATOMS: atom_id res chain seq x y z
N MET A 1 -1.75 -15.96 82.90
CA MET A 1 -2.62 -15.77 81.71
C MET A 1 -3.68 -16.86 81.52
N THR A 2 -3.47 -18.10 81.97
CA THR A 2 -4.43 -19.22 81.80
C THR A 2 -5.75 -19.07 82.59
N LYS A 3 -5.76 -18.34 83.71
CA LYS A 3 -6.99 -18.03 84.49
C LYS A 3 -7.94 -17.04 83.79
N LEU A 4 -7.41 -16.16 82.94
CA LEU A 4 -8.20 -15.16 82.23
C LEU A 4 -8.92 -15.80 81.03
N LEU A 5 -8.24 -16.71 80.33
CA LEU A 5 -8.82 -17.51 79.24
C LEU A 5 -9.91 -18.49 79.72
N THR A 6 -9.80 -19.05 80.92
CA THR A 6 -10.85 -19.93 81.48
C THR A 6 -12.05 -19.15 81.97
N LYS A 7 -11.86 -18.00 82.64
CA LYS A 7 -12.97 -17.19 83.16
C LYS A 7 -13.83 -16.57 82.05
N TYR A 8 -13.23 -16.22 80.91
CA TYR A 8 -13.94 -15.60 79.79
C TYR A 8 -14.12 -16.51 78.58
N ARG A 9 -13.89 -17.83 78.72
CA ARG A 9 -13.98 -18.80 77.61
C ARG A 9 -15.30 -18.69 76.84
N ALA A 10 -16.43 -18.60 77.54
CA ALA A 10 -17.74 -18.48 76.90
C ALA A 10 -17.94 -17.15 76.15
N VAL A 11 -17.45 -16.04 76.73
CA VAL A 11 -17.55 -14.70 76.13
C VAL A 11 -16.64 -14.59 74.90
N LEU A 12 -15.40 -15.08 75.00
CA LEU A 12 -14.47 -15.13 73.88
C LEU A 12 -14.99 -16.02 72.75
N LEU A 13 -15.56 -17.20 73.06
CA LEU A 13 -16.12 -18.09 72.04
C LEU A 13 -17.31 -17.45 71.31
N SER A 14 -18.16 -16.71 72.03
CA SER A 14 -19.30 -16.02 71.45
C SER A 14 -18.87 -14.83 70.57
N VAL A 15 -17.90 -14.02 71.03
CA VAL A 15 -17.37 -12.89 70.25
C VAL A 15 -16.60 -13.37 69.02
N PHE A 16 -15.75 -14.40 69.14
CA PHE A 16 -15.04 -14.96 67.98
C PHE A 16 -16.00 -15.65 67.00
N GLY A 17 -17.05 -16.32 67.49
CA GLY A 17 -18.09 -16.91 66.65
C GLY A 17 -18.85 -15.87 65.83
N VAL A 18 -19.19 -14.72 66.43
CA VAL A 18 -19.85 -13.60 65.73
C VAL A 18 -18.89 -12.94 64.74
N ILE A 19 -17.62 -12.71 65.10
CA ILE A 19 -16.62 -12.13 64.18
C ILE A 19 -16.35 -13.06 63.00
N ILE A 20 -16.27 -14.38 63.22
CA ILE A 20 -16.11 -15.37 62.14
C ILE A 20 -17.36 -15.40 61.25
N MET A 21 -18.58 -15.33 61.82
CA MET A 21 -19.79 -15.24 61.01
C MET A 21 -19.83 -13.96 60.16
N ILE A 22 -19.45 -12.81 60.73
CA ILE A 22 -19.36 -11.55 60.00
C ILE A 22 -18.28 -11.63 58.89
N ALA A 23 -17.13 -12.24 59.18
CA ALA A 23 -16.05 -12.44 58.22
C ALA A 23 -16.41 -13.40 57.07
N PHE A 24 -17.33 -14.36 57.28
CA PHE A 24 -17.83 -15.24 56.24
C PHE A 24 -18.99 -14.64 55.42
N VAL A 25 -19.75 -13.69 55.97
CA VAL A 25 -20.85 -13.02 55.27
C VAL A 25 -20.38 -11.80 54.46
N LEU A 26 -19.36 -11.07 54.93
CA LEU A 26 -18.83 -9.88 54.25
C LEU A 26 -18.31 -10.11 52.81
N PRO A 27 -17.63 -11.22 52.45
CA PRO A 27 -17.10 -11.41 51.11
C PRO A 27 -18.18 -11.48 50.02
N GLN A 28 -19.38 -11.96 50.36
CA GLN A 28 -20.49 -12.05 49.40
C GLN A 28 -21.25 -10.73 49.23
N GLY A 29 -21.29 -9.89 50.28
CA GLY A 29 -21.90 -8.55 50.20
C GLY A 29 -21.04 -7.55 49.43
N PHE A 30 -19.71 -7.58 49.59
CA PHE A 30 -18.82 -6.62 48.90
C PHE A 30 -18.84 -6.76 47.38
N GLN A 31 -19.04 -7.97 46.84
CA GLN A 31 -19.17 -8.18 45.39
C GLN A 31 -20.48 -7.60 44.80
N THR A 32 -21.50 -7.35 45.63
CA THR A 32 -22.73 -6.67 45.19
C THR A 32 -22.62 -5.15 45.24
N PHE A 33 -21.76 -4.61 46.11
CA PHE A 33 -21.51 -3.16 46.23
C PHE A 33 -20.43 -2.64 45.28
N VAL A 34 -19.46 -3.47 44.90
CA VAL A 34 -18.55 -3.17 43.79
C VAL A 34 -19.31 -3.51 42.51
N GLY A 35 -20.03 -2.53 41.96
CA GLY A 35 -20.78 -2.68 40.71
C GLY A 35 -19.95 -3.39 39.64
N THR A 36 -20.60 -4.21 38.81
CA THR A 36 -19.92 -4.99 37.77
C THR A 36 -18.96 -4.08 37.00
N PRO A 37 -17.70 -4.48 36.74
CA PRO A 37 -16.71 -3.63 36.05
C PRO A 37 -17.25 -3.04 34.73
N GLU A 38 -18.15 -3.76 34.08
CA GLU A 38 -18.87 -3.36 32.88
C GLU A 38 -19.74 -2.09 33.04
N SER A 39 -20.26 -1.82 34.24
CA SER A 39 -21.11 -0.66 34.55
C SER A 39 -20.33 0.61 34.91
N GLN A 40 -19.02 0.51 35.10
CA GLN A 40 -18.19 1.68 35.39
C GLN A 40 -18.20 2.63 34.19
N THR A 41 -18.28 3.93 34.44
CA THR A 41 -18.19 4.94 33.37
C THR A 41 -16.80 4.89 32.78
N SER A 42 -16.68 4.53 31.50
CA SER A 42 -15.42 4.55 30.77
C SER A 42 -15.15 5.93 30.18
N VAL A 43 -16.15 6.57 29.57
CA VAL A 43 -16.00 7.91 28.96
C VAL A 43 -17.32 8.67 29.06
N ARG A 44 -17.26 9.99 29.13
CA ARG A 44 -18.42 10.88 28.98
C ARG A 44 -18.32 11.59 27.64
N ILE A 45 -19.39 11.62 26.85
CA ILE A 45 -19.44 12.32 25.55
C ILE A 45 -20.71 13.17 25.56
N GLY A 46 -20.57 14.49 25.40
CA GLY A 46 -21.69 15.44 25.42
C GLY A 46 -22.51 15.37 26.71
N GLY A 47 -21.87 15.15 27.86
CA GLY A 47 -22.52 14.97 29.15
C GLY A 47 -23.19 13.60 29.39
N LYS A 48 -23.31 12.74 28.37
CA LYS A 48 -23.80 11.35 28.51
C LYS A 48 -22.68 10.45 29.02
N ARG A 49 -23.00 9.53 29.94
CA ARG A 49 -22.05 8.54 30.47
C ARG A 49 -22.09 7.28 29.63
N PHE A 50 -20.93 6.86 29.13
CA PHE A 50 -20.73 5.58 28.45
C PHE A 50 -19.93 4.66 29.37
N THR A 51 -20.44 3.46 29.53
CA THR A 51 -19.88 2.44 30.41
C THR A 51 -18.77 1.65 29.71
N VAL A 52 -18.02 0.85 30.48
CA VAL A 52 -17.04 -0.10 29.90
C VAL A 52 -17.74 -1.07 28.94
N ALA A 53 -18.97 -1.50 29.23
CA ALA A 53 -19.76 -2.32 28.31
C ALA A 53 -19.98 -1.64 26.95
N ASP A 54 -20.29 -0.35 26.95
CA ASP A 54 -20.54 0.42 25.73
C ASP A 54 -19.27 0.55 24.89
N THR A 55 -18.12 0.80 25.52
CA THR A 55 -16.83 0.89 24.81
C THR A 55 -16.38 -0.45 24.25
N ASN A 56 -16.64 -1.56 24.95
CA ASN A 56 -16.37 -2.91 24.44
C ASN A 56 -17.29 -3.26 23.26
N LYS A 57 -18.55 -2.81 23.31
CA LYS A 57 -19.48 -2.93 22.18
C LYS A 57 -18.97 -2.14 20.96
N ALA A 58 -18.58 -0.88 21.15
CA ALA A 58 -17.97 -0.06 20.11
C ALA A 58 -16.71 -0.71 19.50
N ALA A 59 -15.86 -1.33 20.32
CA ALA A 59 -14.69 -2.07 19.84
C ALA A 59 -15.08 -3.29 18.98
N ALA A 60 -16.13 -4.03 19.38
CA ALA A 60 -16.63 -5.17 18.61
C ALA A 60 -17.27 -4.74 17.29
N GLU A 61 -18.04 -3.65 17.29
CA GLU A 61 -18.61 -3.05 16.08
C GLU A 61 -17.50 -2.59 15.11
N LEU A 62 -16.48 -1.90 15.62
CA LEU A 62 -15.34 -1.49 14.81
C LEU A 62 -14.56 -2.68 14.24
N GLU A 63 -14.35 -3.75 15.01
CA GLU A 63 -13.69 -4.95 14.48
C GLU A 63 -14.53 -5.67 13.43
N ALA A 64 -15.87 -5.64 13.55
CA ALA A 64 -16.76 -6.12 12.49
C ALA A 64 -16.62 -5.28 11.21
N VAL A 65 -16.57 -3.95 11.32
CA VAL A 65 -16.27 -3.05 10.20
C VAL A 65 -14.88 -3.32 9.60
N ARG A 66 -13.85 -3.53 10.43
CA ARG A 66 -12.50 -3.88 9.97
C ARG A 66 -12.44 -5.17 9.19
N ARG A 67 -13.25 -6.16 9.57
CA ARG A 67 -13.30 -7.46 8.89
C ARG A 67 -13.97 -7.36 7.52
N VAL A 68 -15.08 -6.63 7.42
CA VAL A 68 -15.88 -6.53 6.19
C VAL A 68 -15.34 -5.46 5.24
N LEU A 69 -14.84 -4.35 5.80
CA LEU A 69 -14.38 -3.15 5.08
C LEU A 69 -12.95 -2.77 5.49
N PRO A 70 -11.95 -3.65 5.29
CA PRO A 70 -10.59 -3.40 5.78
C PRO A 70 -9.96 -2.12 5.23
N ARG A 71 -10.28 -1.74 3.99
CA ARG A 71 -9.77 -0.50 3.36
C ARG A 71 -10.32 0.78 4.00
N LEU A 72 -11.58 0.77 4.41
CA LEU A 72 -12.25 1.96 4.98
C LEU A 72 -12.07 2.03 6.49
N ALA A 73 -11.75 0.91 7.13
CA ALA A 73 -11.61 0.87 8.57
C ALA A 73 -10.35 1.59 9.11
N GLY A 74 -9.38 1.88 8.23
CA GLY A 74 -8.23 2.74 8.54
C GLY A 74 -8.62 4.20 8.81
N LEU A 75 -9.84 4.62 8.48
CA LEU A 75 -10.38 5.93 8.84
C LEU A 75 -10.69 6.05 10.35
N PHE A 76 -10.73 4.93 11.07
CA PHE A 76 -11.04 4.88 12.49
C PHE A 76 -9.81 4.40 13.29
N THR A 77 -9.28 5.31 14.09
CA THR A 77 -8.10 5.09 14.94
C THR A 77 -8.34 4.00 16.00
N ASP A 78 -9.37 4.20 16.83
CA ASP A 78 -9.67 3.37 17.99
C ASP A 78 -11.18 3.28 18.26
N ARG A 79 -11.55 2.56 19.32
CA ARG A 79 -12.94 2.33 19.72
C ARG A 79 -13.62 3.60 20.26
N GLU A 80 -12.87 4.50 20.89
CA GLU A 80 -13.38 5.77 21.39
C GLU A 80 -13.70 6.73 20.23
N HIS A 81 -12.86 6.76 19.19
CA HIS A 81 -13.10 7.49 17.95
C HIS A 81 -14.35 6.96 17.23
N TRP A 82 -14.48 5.63 17.09
CA TRP A 82 -15.69 5.00 16.56
C TRP A 82 -16.94 5.43 17.36
N LEU A 83 -16.88 5.33 18.69
CA LEU A 83 -17.99 5.69 19.56
C LEU A 83 -18.40 7.16 19.40
N MET A 84 -17.43 8.10 19.37
CA MET A 84 -17.69 9.53 19.18
C MET A 84 -18.38 9.82 17.84
N LEU A 85 -17.91 9.21 16.76
CA LEU A 85 -18.51 9.37 15.42
C LEU A 85 -19.93 8.79 15.38
N THR A 86 -20.13 7.61 15.97
CA THR A 86 -21.45 6.98 16.06
C THR A 86 -22.42 7.84 16.88
N GLU A 87 -22.00 8.40 18.02
CA GLU A 87 -22.85 9.30 18.81
C GLU A 87 -23.19 10.60 18.05
N MET A 88 -22.23 11.17 17.32
CA MET A 88 -22.45 12.36 16.50
C MET A 88 -23.44 12.06 15.36
N ALA A 89 -23.28 10.93 14.66
CA ALA A 89 -24.20 10.51 13.61
C ALA A 89 -25.60 10.21 14.15
N ARG A 90 -25.68 9.59 15.34
CA ARG A 90 -26.95 9.32 16.02
C ARG A 90 -27.65 10.60 16.47
N GLY A 91 -26.91 11.55 17.03
CA GLY A 91 -27.43 12.86 17.43
C GLY A 91 -27.95 13.69 16.24
N ALA A 92 -27.43 13.41 15.04
CA ALA A 92 -27.88 14.00 13.78
C ALA A 92 -28.99 13.21 13.06
N ASP A 93 -29.48 12.11 13.66
CA ASP A 93 -30.49 11.22 13.07
C ASP A 93 -30.09 10.64 11.69
N LEU A 94 -28.79 10.36 11.50
CA LEU A 94 -28.26 9.85 10.23
C LEU A 94 -28.09 8.33 10.21
N ILE A 95 -28.26 7.68 11.36
CA ILE A 95 -28.11 6.23 11.49
C ILE A 95 -29.44 5.54 11.20
N GLY A 96 -29.43 4.68 10.19
CA GLY A 96 -30.61 3.93 9.78
C GLY A 96 -30.90 2.67 10.60
N PRO A 97 -31.91 1.89 10.19
CA PRO A 97 -32.19 0.58 10.76
C PRO A 97 -31.08 -0.43 10.42
N GLU A 98 -31.10 -1.59 11.08
CA GLU A 98 -30.14 -2.67 10.82
C GLU A 98 -30.15 -3.16 9.36
N GLN A 99 -31.28 -3.03 8.67
CA GLN A 99 -31.43 -3.38 7.26
C GLN A 99 -30.44 -2.62 6.35
N ASP A 100 -30.06 -1.39 6.71
CA ASP A 100 -29.07 -0.61 5.97
C ASP A 100 -27.72 -1.35 5.90
N GLY A 101 -27.36 -2.09 6.95
CA GLY A 101 -26.15 -2.89 6.98
C GLY A 101 -26.16 -4.05 5.97
N TYR A 102 -27.33 -4.67 5.76
CA TYR A 102 -27.49 -5.71 4.75
C TYR A 102 -27.54 -5.16 3.33
N SER A 103 -28.13 -3.97 3.14
CA SER A 103 -28.08 -3.26 1.86
C SER A 103 -26.66 -2.84 1.48
N LEU A 104 -25.83 -2.47 2.45
CA LEU A 104 -24.42 -2.20 2.20
C LEU A 104 -23.68 -3.45 1.71
N ALA A 105 -23.90 -4.61 2.34
CA ALA A 105 -23.29 -5.86 1.92
C ALA A 105 -23.63 -6.21 0.46
N GLU A 106 -24.86 -5.93 0.03
CA GLU A 106 -25.30 -6.12 -1.36
C GLU A 106 -24.61 -5.16 -2.33
N ALA A 107 -24.50 -3.88 -1.97
CA ALA A 107 -23.78 -2.89 -2.78
C ALA A 107 -22.29 -3.24 -2.93
N LEU A 108 -21.64 -3.71 -1.86
CA LEU A 108 -20.24 -4.16 -1.89
C LEU A 108 -20.07 -5.40 -2.78
N ALA A 109 -20.98 -6.37 -2.68
CA ALA A 109 -20.99 -7.56 -3.52
C ALA A 109 -21.12 -7.19 -5.00
N GLN A 110 -22.00 -6.24 -5.34
CA GLN A 110 -22.17 -5.75 -6.71
C GLN A 110 -20.90 -5.07 -7.23
N GLN A 111 -20.26 -4.23 -6.40
CA GLN A 111 -19.02 -3.57 -6.77
C GLN A 111 -17.88 -4.57 -7.02
N GLN A 112 -17.76 -5.60 -6.18
CA GLN A 112 -16.76 -6.64 -6.34
C GLN A 112 -17.01 -7.48 -7.60
N ALA A 113 -18.25 -7.89 -7.86
CA ALA A 113 -18.59 -8.62 -9.08
C ALA A 113 -18.29 -7.80 -10.35
N LEU A 114 -18.60 -6.50 -10.36
CA LEU A 114 -18.25 -5.61 -11.47
C LEU A 114 -16.74 -5.49 -11.67
N ALA A 115 -15.97 -5.42 -10.59
CA ALA A 115 -14.51 -5.42 -10.67
C ALA A 115 -13.96 -6.74 -11.24
N GLU A 116 -14.55 -7.89 -10.86
CA GLU A 116 -14.19 -9.20 -11.42
C GLU A 116 -14.51 -9.29 -12.93
N VAL A 117 -15.63 -8.71 -13.39
CA VAL A 117 -15.95 -8.59 -14.83
C VAL A 117 -14.91 -7.73 -15.57
N GLN A 118 -14.56 -6.57 -15.01
CA GLN A 118 -13.56 -5.68 -15.61
C GLN A 118 -12.17 -6.31 -15.68
N GLN A 119 -11.85 -7.20 -14.74
CA GLN A 119 -10.61 -7.98 -14.73
C GLN A 119 -10.67 -9.23 -15.62
N GLY A 120 -11.83 -9.52 -16.25
CA GLY A 120 -12.03 -10.69 -17.09
C GLY A 120 -12.05 -12.02 -16.34
N GLN A 121 -12.23 -11.99 -15.01
CA GLN A 121 -12.29 -13.20 -14.18
C GLN A 121 -13.63 -13.94 -14.33
N ILE A 122 -14.70 -13.18 -14.60
CA ILE A 122 -16.04 -13.70 -14.83
C ILE A 122 -16.65 -13.03 -16.07
N ALA A 123 -17.58 -13.74 -16.73
CA ALA A 123 -18.31 -13.17 -17.86
C ALA A 123 -19.43 -12.21 -17.39
N PRO A 124 -19.81 -11.18 -18.18
CA PRO A 124 -20.83 -10.21 -17.77
C PRO A 124 -22.20 -10.81 -17.42
N ASP A 125 -22.59 -11.92 -18.06
CA ASP A 125 -23.81 -12.68 -17.79
C ASP A 125 -23.79 -13.40 -16.43
N GLN A 126 -22.59 -13.67 -15.90
CA GLN A 126 -22.40 -14.27 -14.57
C GLN A 126 -22.37 -13.24 -13.44
N ALA A 127 -22.31 -11.94 -13.75
CA ALA A 127 -22.15 -10.87 -12.76
C ALA A 127 -23.27 -10.86 -11.71
N GLN A 128 -24.51 -11.15 -12.12
CA GLN A 128 -25.65 -11.18 -11.19
C GLN A 128 -25.57 -12.35 -10.22
N GLN A 129 -25.31 -13.57 -10.71
CA GLN A 129 -25.14 -14.76 -9.85
C GLN A 129 -23.97 -14.58 -8.89
N ARG A 130 -22.88 -13.97 -9.37
CA ARG A 130 -21.72 -13.66 -8.54
C ARG A 130 -22.04 -12.64 -7.45
N THR A 131 -22.80 -11.60 -7.78
CA THR A 131 -23.28 -10.60 -6.82
C THR A 131 -24.12 -11.26 -5.73
N GLU A 132 -25.07 -12.13 -6.08
CA GLU A 132 -25.92 -12.83 -5.12
C GLU A 132 -25.11 -13.75 -4.18
N ALA A 133 -24.14 -14.50 -4.73
CA ALA A 133 -23.25 -15.37 -3.96
C ALA A 133 -22.37 -14.58 -2.98
N LEU A 134 -21.74 -13.50 -3.44
CA LEU A 134 -20.93 -12.61 -2.59
C LEU A 134 -21.78 -11.91 -1.53
N ALA A 135 -22.99 -11.47 -1.87
CA ALA A 135 -23.90 -10.85 -0.91
C ALA A 135 -24.31 -11.85 0.18
N ALA A 136 -24.61 -13.11 -0.18
CA ALA A 136 -24.92 -14.16 0.77
C ALA A 136 -23.72 -14.47 1.70
N GLU A 137 -22.51 -14.52 1.14
CA GLU A 137 -21.28 -14.70 1.91
C GLU A 137 -21.07 -13.54 2.91
N LEU A 138 -21.15 -12.28 2.46
CA LEU A 138 -21.00 -11.12 3.32
C LEU A 138 -22.07 -11.07 4.43
N ARG A 139 -23.32 -11.42 4.12
CA ARG A 139 -24.39 -11.54 5.12
C ARG A 139 -24.09 -12.62 6.15
N ALA A 140 -23.56 -13.76 5.72
CA ALA A 140 -23.12 -14.84 6.60
C ALA A 140 -21.95 -14.39 7.48
N GLN A 141 -20.96 -13.69 6.94
CA GLN A 141 -19.84 -13.13 7.70
C GLN A 141 -20.32 -12.11 8.75
N LEU A 142 -21.23 -11.20 8.38
CA LEU A 142 -21.85 -10.26 9.31
C LEU A 142 -22.55 -11.00 10.46
N SER A 143 -23.22 -12.11 10.15
CA SER A 143 -23.88 -12.97 11.13
C SER A 143 -22.91 -13.84 11.96
N GLN A 144 -21.70 -14.12 11.46
CA GLN A 144 -20.69 -14.94 12.15
C GLN A 144 -19.78 -14.15 13.09
N THR A 145 -19.61 -12.83 12.89
CA THR A 145 -18.88 -11.94 13.83
C THR A 145 -19.46 -11.95 15.26
N ILE A 146 -20.62 -12.60 15.43
CA ILE A 146 -21.46 -12.77 16.62
C ILE A 146 -20.94 -13.86 17.58
N GLY A 147 -20.20 -14.87 17.10
CA GLY A 147 -19.90 -16.08 17.87
C GLY A 147 -18.98 -15.91 19.09
N ALA A 148 -18.17 -14.83 19.15
CA ALA A 148 -17.22 -14.59 20.24
C ALA A 148 -17.83 -13.90 21.46
N SER A 149 -18.93 -13.17 21.28
CA SER A 149 -19.56 -12.34 22.31
C SER A 149 -21.02 -12.76 22.45
N ARG A 150 -21.31 -13.70 23.35
CA ARG A 150 -22.61 -14.41 23.54
C ARG A 150 -23.85 -13.52 23.86
N ARG A 151 -23.90 -12.24 23.48
CA ARG A 151 -24.90 -11.29 23.99
C ARG A 151 -25.81 -10.59 22.95
N SER A 152 -25.63 -10.73 21.63
CA SER A 152 -26.68 -10.29 20.68
C SER A 152 -26.44 -10.75 19.24
N SER A 153 -27.49 -11.25 18.58
CA SER A 153 -27.51 -11.74 17.20
C SER A 153 -27.56 -10.65 16.11
N SER A 154 -27.52 -9.35 16.46
CA SER A 154 -27.65 -8.22 15.51
C SER A 154 -26.42 -7.32 15.37
N THR A 155 -25.30 -7.65 16.03
CA THR A 155 -24.19 -6.70 16.23
C THR A 155 -23.46 -6.33 14.91
N GLY A 156 -23.27 -7.29 14.00
CA GLY A 156 -22.54 -7.05 12.74
C GLY A 156 -23.29 -6.14 11.76
N ALA A 157 -24.56 -6.44 11.49
CA ALA A 157 -25.38 -5.60 10.60
C ALA A 157 -25.65 -4.23 11.21
N ARG A 158 -25.82 -4.14 12.54
CA ARG A 158 -25.92 -2.86 13.25
C ARG A 158 -24.65 -2.03 13.10
N ALA A 159 -23.47 -2.63 13.23
CA ALA A 159 -22.19 -1.94 13.02
C ALA A 159 -22.07 -1.33 11.61
N MET A 160 -22.54 -2.05 10.58
CA MET A 160 -22.58 -1.54 9.20
C MET A 160 -23.58 -0.40 9.02
N ALA A 161 -24.74 -0.46 9.69
CA ALA A 161 -25.70 0.63 9.69
C ALA A 161 -25.13 1.89 10.38
N ASP A 162 -24.42 1.72 11.50
CA ASP A 162 -23.72 2.80 12.19
C ASP A 162 -22.61 3.39 11.28
N PHE A 163 -21.84 2.55 10.57
CA PHE A 163 -20.85 2.98 9.57
C PHE A 163 -21.47 3.84 8.45
N LEU A 164 -22.63 3.43 7.92
CA LEU A 164 -23.34 4.22 6.90
C LEU A 164 -23.80 5.57 7.46
N GLY A 165 -24.28 5.60 8.71
CA GLY A 165 -24.63 6.86 9.36
C GLY A 165 -23.44 7.80 9.51
N ILE A 166 -22.27 7.28 9.88
CA ILE A 166 -21.02 8.05 9.91
C ILE A 166 -20.64 8.54 8.51
N SER A 167 -20.77 7.70 7.49
CA SER A 167 -20.47 8.09 6.09
C SER A 167 -21.40 9.20 5.61
N ARG A 168 -22.68 9.16 5.99
CA ARG A 168 -23.66 10.23 5.72
C ARG A 168 -23.31 11.51 6.48
N LEU A 169 -22.88 11.40 7.74
CA LEU A 169 -22.43 12.53 8.56
C LEU A 169 -21.22 13.22 7.92
N GLN A 170 -20.22 12.45 7.51
CA GLN A 170 -19.05 12.96 6.80
C GLN A 170 -19.44 13.63 5.48
N SER A 171 -20.31 12.99 4.69
CA SER A 171 -20.82 13.55 3.43
C SER A 171 -21.56 14.86 3.69
N ALA A 172 -22.48 14.90 4.66
CA ALA A 172 -23.22 16.11 5.02
C ALA A 172 -22.28 17.24 5.46
N TYR A 173 -21.24 16.95 6.24
CA TYR A 173 -20.27 17.96 6.67
C TYR A 173 -19.44 18.50 5.49
N ILE A 174 -18.96 17.61 4.62
CA ILE A 174 -18.29 17.97 3.37
C ILE A 174 -19.24 18.81 2.50
N ASP A 175 -20.53 18.45 2.50
CA ASP A 175 -21.51 19.09 1.64
C ASP A 175 -21.98 20.45 2.15
N MET A 176 -21.95 20.65 3.47
CA MET A 176 -22.28 21.88 4.16
C MET A 176 -21.17 22.94 4.10
N ALA A 177 -19.94 22.57 3.73
CA ALA A 177 -18.87 23.53 3.49
C ALA A 177 -19.25 24.42 2.29
N ARG A 178 -19.93 25.53 2.57
CA ARG A 178 -20.30 26.53 1.58
C ARG A 178 -19.02 27.21 1.10
N THR A 179 -18.44 26.70 0.01
CA THR A 179 -17.49 27.50 -0.76
C THR A 179 -18.22 28.77 -1.21
N SER A 180 -17.62 29.93 -0.96
CA SER A 180 -18.17 31.19 -1.48
C SER A 180 -18.30 31.06 -2.99
N GLY A 181 -19.45 31.45 -3.56
CA GLY A 181 -19.70 31.36 -5.01
C GLY A 181 -18.54 31.86 -5.89
N PRO A 182 -17.90 33.01 -5.59
CA PRO A 182 -16.73 33.49 -6.33
C PRO A 182 -15.51 32.55 -6.28
N ARG A 183 -15.23 31.95 -5.11
CA ARG A 183 -14.13 30.98 -4.96
C ARG A 183 -14.44 29.68 -5.70
N LEU A 184 -15.66 29.17 -5.58
CA LEU A 184 -16.09 27.99 -6.33
C LEU A 184 -15.95 28.24 -7.84
N LEU A 185 -16.35 29.42 -8.33
CA LEU A 185 -16.21 29.77 -9.73
C LEU A 185 -14.74 29.91 -10.16
N ALA A 186 -13.88 30.50 -9.33
CA ALA A 186 -12.45 30.61 -9.62
C ALA A 186 -11.75 29.25 -9.65
N ASP A 187 -12.03 28.39 -8.66
CA ASP A 187 -11.49 27.03 -8.58
C ASP A 187 -12.03 26.17 -9.73
N ALA A 188 -13.33 26.22 -10.00
CA ALA A 188 -13.96 25.49 -11.11
C ALA A 188 -13.42 25.97 -12.46
N ARG A 189 -13.26 27.29 -12.67
CA ARG A 189 -12.65 27.82 -13.90
C ARG A 189 -11.21 27.34 -14.04
N ARG A 190 -10.41 27.43 -12.96
CA ARG A 190 -9.02 26.97 -12.97
C ARG A 190 -8.93 25.53 -13.43
N ASP A 191 -9.85 24.70 -12.95
CA ASP A 191 -9.77 23.25 -13.05
C ASP A 191 -10.50 22.70 -14.29
N GLN A 192 -11.58 23.34 -14.73
CA GLN A 192 -12.47 22.89 -15.81
C GLN A 192 -12.35 23.71 -17.10
N ASP A 193 -11.51 24.75 -17.15
CA ASP A 193 -11.18 25.37 -18.44
C ASP A 193 -10.56 24.32 -19.36
N GLN A 194 -11.07 24.29 -20.60
CA GLN A 194 -10.66 23.29 -21.59
C GLN A 194 -10.08 23.96 -22.82
N ALA A 195 -8.98 23.42 -23.34
CA ALA A 195 -8.44 23.78 -24.64
C ALA A 195 -8.37 22.52 -25.51
N LEU A 196 -8.99 22.57 -26.68
CA LEU A 196 -8.76 21.57 -27.73
C LEU A 196 -7.57 22.06 -28.55
N ALA A 197 -6.55 21.22 -28.72
CA ALA A 197 -5.40 21.55 -29.53
C ALA A 197 -4.94 20.37 -30.36
N ARG A 198 -4.46 20.66 -31.57
CA ARG A 198 -3.68 19.73 -32.37
C ARG A 198 -2.25 19.80 -31.91
N VAL A 199 -1.68 18.66 -31.55
CA VAL A 199 -0.32 18.56 -31.03
C VAL A 199 0.47 17.56 -31.84
N VAL A 200 1.70 17.95 -32.16
CA VAL A 200 2.72 17.07 -32.69
C VAL A 200 3.86 17.01 -31.69
N PHE A 201 4.22 15.80 -31.28
CA PHE A 201 5.37 15.58 -30.41
C PHE A 201 6.59 15.24 -31.26
N ALA A 202 7.66 15.99 -31.05
CA ALA A 202 8.98 15.74 -31.60
C ALA A 202 9.89 15.29 -30.45
N THR A 203 10.22 14.00 -30.39
CA THR A 203 11.15 13.45 -29.38
C THR A 203 12.51 13.23 -30.04
N VAL A 204 13.60 13.59 -29.37
CA VAL A 204 14.98 13.39 -29.88
C VAL A 204 15.14 11.99 -30.49
N SER A 205 15.60 11.93 -31.75
CA SER A 205 15.78 10.67 -32.47
C SER A 205 17.12 10.02 -32.13
N GLU A 206 17.15 8.69 -31.99
CA GLU A 206 18.42 7.97 -31.75
C GLU A 206 19.40 8.11 -32.92
N ALA A 207 18.89 8.28 -34.15
CA ALA A 207 19.74 8.55 -35.32
C ALA A 207 20.47 9.89 -35.21
N ALA A 208 19.77 10.95 -34.77
CA ALA A 208 20.38 12.25 -34.52
C ALA A 208 21.38 12.19 -33.36
N VAL A 209 21.06 11.43 -32.29
CA VAL A 209 21.97 11.21 -31.16
C VAL A 209 23.25 10.51 -31.62
N GLN A 210 23.15 9.48 -32.46
CA GLN A 210 24.31 8.78 -33.00
C GLN A 210 25.15 9.65 -33.95
N ALA A 211 24.53 10.59 -34.67
CA ALA A 211 25.22 11.53 -35.54
C ALA A 211 25.99 12.63 -34.80
N GLN A 212 25.71 12.86 -33.50
CA GLN A 212 26.46 13.80 -32.69
C GLN A 212 27.90 13.31 -32.45
N PRO A 213 28.91 14.21 -32.51
CA PRO A 213 30.29 13.86 -32.22
C PRO A 213 30.43 13.29 -30.81
N GLU A 214 31.42 12.42 -30.60
CA GLU A 214 31.75 11.94 -29.26
C GLU A 214 32.21 13.12 -28.37
N PRO A 215 31.70 13.24 -27.13
CA PRO A 215 32.15 14.27 -26.21
C PRO A 215 33.62 14.09 -25.85
N THR A 216 34.34 15.20 -25.69
CA THR A 216 35.69 15.13 -25.13
C THR A 216 35.64 14.68 -23.66
N PRO A 217 36.71 14.08 -23.11
CA PRO A 217 36.76 13.69 -21.70
C PRO A 217 36.41 14.83 -20.74
N GLU A 218 36.81 16.06 -21.05
CA GLU A 218 36.54 17.27 -20.26
C GLU A 218 35.05 17.64 -20.30
N GLN A 219 34.43 17.57 -21.49
CA GLN A 219 33.00 17.82 -21.64
C GLN A 219 32.17 16.79 -20.87
N LEU A 220 32.58 15.53 -20.91
CA LEU A 220 31.90 14.44 -20.21
C LEU A 220 32.07 14.55 -18.69
N ALA A 221 33.25 14.95 -18.20
CA ALA A 221 33.48 15.23 -16.78
C ALA A 221 32.62 16.39 -16.29
N ALA A 222 32.59 17.52 -17.02
CA ALA A 222 31.76 18.68 -16.67
C ALA A 222 30.26 18.34 -16.68
N HIS A 223 29.83 17.51 -17.65
CA HIS A 223 28.46 17.01 -17.73
C HIS A 223 28.12 16.12 -16.54
N PHE A 224 28.99 15.18 -16.19
CA PHE A 224 28.83 14.32 -15.02
C PHE A 224 28.75 15.13 -13.73
N GLU A 225 29.66 16.06 -13.50
CA GLU A 225 29.66 16.93 -12.31
C GLU A 225 28.35 17.73 -12.17
N SER A 226 27.78 18.18 -13.29
CA SER A 226 26.53 18.96 -13.30
C SER A 226 25.28 18.14 -12.92
N PHE A 227 25.29 16.83 -13.19
CA PHE A 227 24.12 15.94 -13.01
C PHE A 227 24.37 14.78 -12.04
N ALA A 228 25.54 14.73 -11.38
CA ALA A 228 25.94 13.62 -10.50
C ALA A 228 24.93 13.37 -9.36
N GLY A 229 24.43 14.45 -8.75
CA GLY A 229 23.46 14.40 -7.65
C GLY A 229 21.99 14.53 -8.07
N THR A 230 21.71 14.62 -9.37
CA THR A 230 20.34 14.81 -9.87
C THR A 230 19.67 13.46 -10.04
N ASP A 231 18.46 13.30 -9.49
CA ASP A 231 17.60 12.14 -9.76
C ASP A 231 17.00 12.29 -11.17
N PRO A 232 17.22 11.33 -12.09
CA PRO A 232 16.65 11.40 -13.43
C PRO A 232 15.11 11.43 -13.45
N ALA A 233 14.44 10.93 -12.42
CA ALA A 233 12.98 10.93 -12.33
C ALA A 233 12.39 12.31 -11.96
N THR A 234 13.11 13.10 -11.16
CA THR A 234 12.66 14.42 -10.69
C THR A 234 13.41 15.59 -11.31
N GLY A 235 14.51 15.34 -12.01
CA GLY A 235 15.34 16.37 -12.62
C GLY A 235 14.63 17.09 -13.77
N ASP A 236 14.86 18.40 -13.87
CA ASP A 236 14.21 19.26 -14.87
C ASP A 236 14.40 18.78 -16.32
N LEU A 237 15.57 18.19 -16.62
CA LEU A 237 15.93 17.68 -17.95
C LEU A 237 15.73 16.16 -18.11
N GLY A 238 15.26 15.46 -17.08
CA GLY A 238 15.16 13.99 -17.09
C GLY A 238 16.52 13.28 -17.22
N VAL A 239 17.61 13.99 -16.91
CA VAL A 239 18.99 13.49 -16.91
C VAL A 239 19.52 13.59 -15.49
N GLY A 240 20.17 12.52 -15.03
CA GLY A 240 20.67 12.41 -13.67
C GLY A 240 21.46 11.13 -13.47
N TYR A 241 22.47 11.21 -12.61
CA TYR A 241 23.34 10.07 -12.27
C TYR A 241 23.25 9.68 -10.80
N LEU A 242 22.23 10.17 -10.08
CA LEU A 242 21.88 9.64 -8.78
C LEU A 242 21.47 8.19 -8.95
N GLN A 243 22.27 7.29 -8.37
CA GLN A 243 21.98 5.87 -8.39
C GLN A 243 20.98 5.59 -7.27
N PRO A 244 19.95 4.74 -7.51
CA PRO A 244 19.04 4.34 -6.45
C PRO A 244 19.77 3.48 -5.41
N ASP A 245 19.06 3.16 -4.33
CA ASP A 245 19.48 2.14 -3.38
C ASP A 245 19.74 0.81 -4.10
N ARG A 246 20.94 0.25 -3.90
CA ARG A 246 21.36 -0.99 -4.54
C ARG A 246 22.05 -1.92 -3.58
N LEU A 247 21.95 -3.21 -3.84
CA LEU A 247 22.49 -4.26 -2.99
C LEU A 247 22.96 -5.47 -3.77
N LYS A 248 23.75 -6.30 -3.09
CA LYS A 248 24.05 -7.68 -3.47
C LYS A 248 23.41 -8.62 -2.46
N LEU A 249 22.99 -9.79 -2.93
CA LEU A 249 22.13 -10.66 -2.14
C LEU A 249 22.60 -12.11 -2.28
N ALA A 250 22.50 -12.87 -1.19
CA ALA A 250 22.59 -14.32 -1.15
C ALA A 250 21.29 -14.90 -0.61
N TRP A 251 20.89 -16.05 -1.11
CA TRP A 251 19.67 -16.73 -0.67
C TRP A 251 19.86 -18.23 -0.56
N ILE A 252 19.02 -18.85 0.27
CA ILE A 252 18.87 -20.30 0.37
C ILE A 252 17.39 -20.63 0.28
N THR A 253 17.05 -21.58 -0.59
CA THR A 253 15.67 -22.03 -0.85
C THR A 253 15.44 -23.43 -0.28
N VAL A 254 14.19 -23.70 0.07
CA VAL A 254 13.64 -25.04 0.29
C VAL A 254 12.39 -25.15 -0.60
N ASP A 255 12.51 -25.88 -1.71
CA ASP A 255 11.43 -26.16 -2.66
C ASP A 255 10.71 -27.45 -2.29
N LEU A 256 9.53 -27.30 -1.71
CA LEU A 256 8.66 -28.39 -1.29
C LEU A 256 8.22 -29.28 -2.46
N ALA A 257 8.05 -28.73 -3.66
CA ALA A 257 7.67 -29.52 -4.82
C ALA A 257 8.80 -30.46 -5.24
N GLN A 258 10.06 -30.02 -5.12
CA GLN A 258 11.21 -30.89 -5.37
C GLN A 258 11.39 -31.92 -4.24
N VAL A 259 11.30 -31.50 -2.97
CA VAL A 259 11.32 -32.44 -1.82
C VAL A 259 10.26 -33.52 -1.99
N ARG A 260 9.03 -33.14 -2.38
CA ARG A 260 7.90 -34.04 -2.62
C ARG A 260 8.19 -35.11 -3.66
N ARG A 261 8.95 -34.79 -4.73
CA ARG A 261 9.35 -35.78 -5.75
C ARG A 261 10.34 -36.80 -5.19
N ASP A 262 11.17 -36.39 -4.24
CA ASP A 262 12.24 -37.22 -3.69
C ASP A 262 11.79 -38.06 -2.47
N VAL A 263 10.62 -37.76 -1.88
CA VAL A 263 10.08 -38.50 -0.73
C VAL A 263 9.77 -39.96 -1.08
N ARG A 264 10.35 -40.88 -0.29
CA ARG A 264 9.95 -42.30 -0.27
C ARG A 264 8.95 -42.54 0.86
N LEU A 265 7.80 -43.10 0.52
CA LEU A 265 6.75 -43.41 1.48
C LEU A 265 7.04 -44.73 2.19
N ASP A 266 6.88 -44.75 3.52
CA ASP A 266 6.91 -46.00 4.29
C ASP A 266 5.70 -46.87 3.86
N PRO A 267 5.94 -48.07 3.31
CA PRO A 267 4.85 -48.96 2.88
C PRO A 267 3.93 -49.38 4.03
N VAL A 268 4.44 -49.47 5.26
CA VAL A 268 3.65 -49.90 6.43
C VAL A 268 2.67 -48.80 6.86
N GLU A 269 3.14 -47.55 6.92
CA GLU A 269 2.27 -46.41 7.24
C GLU A 269 1.25 -46.17 6.11
N LEU A 270 1.68 -46.30 4.84
CA LEU A 270 0.77 -46.17 3.70
C LEU A 270 -0.34 -47.24 3.72
N ALA A 271 0.00 -48.49 4.03
CA ALA A 271 -0.99 -49.56 4.21
C ALA A 271 -1.96 -49.24 5.36
N THR A 272 -1.44 -48.74 6.49
CA THR A 272 -2.25 -48.35 7.65
C THR A 272 -3.22 -47.22 7.32
N ARG A 273 -2.79 -46.21 6.56
CA ARG A 273 -3.65 -45.09 6.11
C ARG A 273 -4.73 -45.55 5.14
N ARG A 274 -4.42 -46.46 4.21
CA ARG A 274 -5.40 -47.05 3.29
C ARG A 274 -6.51 -47.80 4.03
N VAL A 275 -6.15 -48.61 5.03
CA VAL A 275 -7.12 -49.31 5.89
C VAL A 275 -7.98 -48.32 6.67
N ARG A 276 -7.38 -47.27 7.25
CA ARG A 276 -8.13 -46.24 8.01
C ARG A 276 -9.11 -45.46 7.13
N ALA A 277 -8.76 -45.20 5.88
CA ALA A 277 -9.62 -44.54 4.91
C ALA A 277 -10.66 -45.48 4.27
N ALA A 278 -10.69 -46.77 4.66
CA ALA A 278 -11.60 -47.80 4.14
C ALA A 278 -11.58 -47.91 2.60
N ILE A 279 -10.41 -47.73 1.98
CA ILE A 279 -10.24 -47.82 0.53
C ILE A 279 -10.27 -49.30 0.10
N ALA A 280 -11.15 -49.66 -0.82
CA ALA A 280 -11.23 -51.01 -1.38
C ALA A 280 -10.00 -51.35 -2.25
N ASP A 281 -9.65 -52.64 -2.36
CA ASP A 281 -8.44 -53.08 -3.09
C ASP A 281 -8.49 -52.79 -4.60
N ASP A 282 -9.68 -52.64 -5.17
CA ASP A 282 -9.92 -52.28 -6.57
C ASP A 282 -9.97 -50.76 -6.81
N ASP A 283 -10.13 -49.94 -5.77
CA ASP A 283 -10.18 -48.48 -5.89
C ASP A 283 -8.79 -47.86 -6.14
N GLN A 284 -8.40 -47.76 -7.42
CA GLN A 284 -7.15 -47.13 -7.83
C GLN A 284 -7.12 -45.63 -7.52
N ALA A 285 -8.24 -44.93 -7.68
CA ALA A 285 -8.31 -43.48 -7.47
C ALA A 285 -8.15 -43.13 -5.99
N GLY A 286 -8.81 -43.86 -5.10
CA GLY A 286 -8.67 -43.71 -3.65
C GLY A 286 -7.25 -43.99 -3.17
N ARG A 287 -6.59 -45.03 -3.71
CA ARG A 287 -5.18 -45.33 -3.40
C ARG A 287 -4.24 -44.22 -3.83
N ALA A 288 -4.41 -43.69 -5.05
CA ALA A 288 -3.61 -42.58 -5.56
C ALA A 288 -3.80 -41.31 -4.71
N ARG A 289 -5.03 -41.01 -4.28
CA ARG A 289 -5.33 -39.87 -3.40
C ARG A 289 -4.66 -39.99 -2.03
N VAL A 290 -4.81 -41.13 -1.34
CA VAL A 290 -4.19 -41.36 -0.02
C VAL A 290 -2.66 -41.32 -0.10
N GLU A 291 -2.09 -41.86 -1.19
CA GLU A 291 -0.66 -41.81 -1.43
C GLU A 291 -0.17 -40.38 -1.65
N GLU A 292 -0.91 -39.57 -2.42
CA GLU A 292 -0.62 -38.15 -2.62
C GLU A 292 -0.68 -37.36 -1.31
N GLU A 293 -1.76 -37.52 -0.55
CA GLU A 293 -1.94 -36.86 0.74
C GLU A 293 -0.79 -37.21 1.70
N TYR A 294 -0.41 -38.49 1.77
CA TYR A 294 0.72 -38.92 2.60
C TYR A 294 2.05 -38.32 2.10
N ARG A 295 2.25 -38.25 0.79
CA ARG A 295 3.45 -37.64 0.19
C ARG A 295 3.53 -36.15 0.47
N VAL A 296 2.44 -35.41 0.36
CA VAL A 296 2.38 -33.97 0.70
C VAL A 296 2.70 -33.76 2.17
N GLU A 297 2.12 -34.55 3.07
CA GLU A 297 2.40 -34.47 4.51
C GLU A 297 3.87 -34.79 4.82
N ALA A 298 4.40 -35.89 4.29
CA ALA A 298 5.79 -36.30 4.50
C ALA A 298 6.78 -35.27 3.95
N ALA A 299 6.52 -34.72 2.76
CA ALA A 299 7.32 -33.66 2.17
C ALA A 299 7.27 -32.38 3.03
N GLY A 300 6.10 -32.02 3.55
CA GLY A 300 5.92 -30.89 4.45
C GLY A 300 6.77 -31.03 5.71
N ARG A 301 6.73 -32.21 6.36
CA ARG A 301 7.56 -32.51 7.54
C ARG A 301 9.05 -32.41 7.26
N LEU A 302 9.50 -32.93 6.11
CA LEU A 302 10.92 -32.85 5.71
C LEU A 302 11.33 -31.40 5.40
N ALA A 303 10.49 -30.63 4.71
CA ALA A 303 10.76 -29.21 4.44
C ALA A 303 10.76 -28.36 5.72
N ASP A 304 9.88 -28.65 6.68
CA ASP A 304 9.89 -28.03 8.01
C ASP A 304 11.18 -28.36 8.77
N GLN A 305 11.61 -29.63 8.76
CA GLN A 305 12.86 -30.06 9.39
C GLN A 305 14.08 -29.40 8.74
N ALA A 306 14.15 -29.36 7.40
CA ALA A 306 15.22 -28.67 6.68
C ALA A 306 15.27 -27.18 7.07
N MET A 307 14.12 -26.50 7.12
CA MET A 307 14.05 -25.11 7.53
C MET A 307 14.46 -24.90 9.00
N GLN A 308 14.11 -25.83 9.90
CA GLN A 308 14.54 -25.78 11.29
C GLN A 308 16.07 -25.95 11.43
N LEU A 309 16.68 -26.85 10.67
CA LEU A 309 18.13 -27.03 10.64
C LEU A 309 18.85 -25.78 10.13
N ILE A 310 18.37 -25.20 9.01
CA ILE A 310 18.91 -23.95 8.46
C ILE A 310 18.79 -22.84 9.51
N ARG A 311 17.60 -22.60 10.08
CA ARG A 311 17.38 -21.56 11.09
C ARG A 311 18.21 -21.78 12.34
N GLY A 312 18.35 -23.03 12.79
CA GLY A 312 19.15 -23.38 13.96
C GLY A 312 20.61 -22.96 13.80
N GLU A 313 21.22 -23.26 12.65
CA GLU A 313 22.59 -22.81 12.37
C GLU A 313 22.72 -21.29 12.23
N LEU A 314 21.75 -20.63 11.58
CA LEU A 314 21.75 -19.17 11.47
C LEU A 314 21.64 -18.50 12.84
N LEU A 315 20.69 -18.93 13.67
CA LEU A 315 20.47 -18.38 15.02
C LEU A 315 21.66 -18.65 15.95
N ARG A 316 22.30 -19.82 15.85
CA ARG A 316 23.51 -20.14 16.62
C ARG A 316 24.63 -19.11 16.43
N VAL A 317 24.73 -18.54 15.23
CA VAL A 317 25.72 -17.51 14.90
C VAL A 317 25.19 -16.11 15.22
N VAL A 318 23.96 -15.78 14.80
CA VAL A 318 23.38 -14.42 14.90
C VAL A 318 23.01 -14.03 16.33
N ASP A 319 22.48 -14.95 17.15
CA ASP A 319 22.03 -14.61 18.51
C ASP A 319 23.17 -14.28 19.48
N ARG A 320 24.41 -14.64 19.12
CA ARG A 320 25.61 -14.25 19.86
C ARG A 320 26.02 -12.80 19.63
N LEU A 321 25.44 -12.15 18.62
CA LEU A 321 25.74 -10.75 18.31
C LEU A 321 24.96 -9.81 19.24
N PRO A 322 25.65 -8.83 19.87
CA PRO A 322 24.98 -7.85 20.71
C PRO A 322 23.97 -7.04 19.90
N ALA A 323 22.84 -6.73 20.54
CA ALA A 323 21.87 -5.81 19.96
C ALA A 323 22.39 -4.37 20.06
N ALA A 324 22.25 -3.61 18.99
CA ALA A 324 22.47 -2.17 18.93
C ALA A 324 21.13 -1.46 18.71
N PRO A 325 20.88 -0.31 19.35
CA PRO A 325 19.68 0.46 19.11
C PRO A 325 19.62 0.90 17.64
N GLY A 326 18.45 0.81 17.02
CA GLY A 326 18.17 1.28 15.67
C GLY A 326 16.99 2.24 15.61
N ARG A 327 16.69 2.72 14.40
CA ARG A 327 15.56 3.63 14.15
C ARG A 327 14.23 2.89 14.26
N GLY A 328 13.18 3.60 14.69
CA GLY A 328 11.83 3.03 14.79
C GLY A 328 11.66 1.96 15.87
N GLY A 329 12.57 1.90 16.86
CA GLY A 329 12.54 0.88 17.91
C GLY A 329 13.02 -0.50 17.46
N ILE A 330 13.51 -0.63 16.21
CA ILE A 330 14.08 -1.88 15.70
C ILE A 330 15.53 -1.98 16.15
N ALA A 331 15.89 -3.08 16.80
CA ALA A 331 17.26 -3.37 17.19
C ALA A 331 18.02 -4.06 16.04
N TYR A 332 19.21 -3.54 15.71
CA TYR A 332 20.13 -4.14 14.75
C TYR A 332 21.22 -4.94 15.48
N ARG A 333 22.06 -5.69 14.76
CA ARG A 333 23.17 -6.44 15.36
C ARG A 333 24.47 -5.66 15.23
N GLN A 334 25.25 -5.61 16.31
CA GLN A 334 26.61 -5.08 16.28
C GLN A 334 27.55 -6.18 15.74
N LEU A 335 28.17 -5.91 14.59
CA LEU A 335 29.03 -6.87 13.90
C LEU A 335 30.49 -6.70 14.36
N PRO A 336 31.19 -7.78 14.75
CA PRO A 336 32.62 -7.72 15.00
C PRO A 336 33.40 -7.48 13.70
N GLU A 337 34.63 -6.97 13.78
CA GLU A 337 35.47 -6.71 12.60
C GLU A 337 35.75 -7.98 11.77
N ASP A 338 35.81 -9.14 12.43
CA ASP A 338 36.02 -10.44 11.78
C ASP A 338 34.72 -11.12 11.31
N TRP A 339 33.59 -10.39 11.32
CA TRP A 339 32.30 -10.91 10.86
C TRP A 339 32.31 -11.46 9.44
N PRO A 340 33.02 -10.88 8.44
CA PRO A 340 33.06 -11.45 7.09
C PRO A 340 33.57 -12.91 7.03
N ALA A 341 34.42 -13.31 7.98
CA ALA A 341 34.93 -14.69 8.09
C ALA A 341 34.02 -15.60 8.93
N LYS A 342 33.19 -15.03 9.81
CA LYS A 342 32.27 -15.77 10.70
C LYS A 342 30.84 -15.86 10.17
N ARG A 343 30.45 -15.00 9.23
CA ARG A 343 29.09 -14.95 8.68
C ARG A 343 28.75 -16.30 8.03
N PRO A 344 27.49 -16.77 8.13
CA PRO A 344 27.09 -18.03 7.50
C PRO A 344 27.27 -17.99 5.97
N ASP A 345 27.87 -19.03 5.41
CA ASP A 345 27.90 -19.27 3.97
C ASP A 345 26.69 -20.14 3.58
N PHE A 346 25.75 -19.57 2.84
CA PHE A 346 24.54 -20.26 2.42
C PHE A 346 24.81 -21.47 1.52
N ALA A 347 25.88 -21.47 0.71
CA ALA A 347 26.24 -22.61 -0.12
C ALA A 347 26.82 -23.77 0.71
N ALA A 348 27.63 -23.47 1.73
CA ALA A 348 28.08 -24.47 2.69
C ALA A 348 26.93 -25.01 3.54
N LEU A 349 26.03 -24.13 3.99
CA LEU A 349 24.87 -24.49 4.80
C LEU A 349 23.90 -25.38 4.04
N ALA A 350 23.57 -25.04 2.78
CA ALA A 350 22.70 -25.86 1.94
C ALA A 350 23.25 -27.29 1.78
N ARG A 351 24.56 -27.43 1.50
CA ARG A 351 25.22 -28.76 1.42
C ARG A 351 25.10 -29.55 2.72
N SER A 352 25.43 -28.92 3.85
CA SER A 352 25.36 -29.58 5.16
C SER A 352 23.94 -30.01 5.53
N VAL A 353 22.93 -29.19 5.24
CA VAL A 353 21.53 -29.53 5.53
C VAL A 353 21.05 -30.65 4.60
N THR A 354 21.41 -30.62 3.31
CA THR A 354 21.11 -31.71 2.38
C THR A 354 21.70 -33.04 2.84
N GLU A 355 22.94 -33.05 3.31
CA GLU A 355 23.59 -34.26 3.85
C GLU A 355 22.88 -34.78 5.11
N GLN A 356 22.53 -33.88 6.04
CA GLN A 356 21.80 -34.24 7.27
C GLN A 356 20.39 -34.77 6.98
N MET A 357 19.68 -34.13 6.05
CA MET A 357 18.35 -34.57 5.60
C MET A 357 18.42 -35.93 4.91
N ALA A 358 19.42 -36.16 4.06
CA ALA A 358 19.62 -37.45 3.41
C ALA A 358 19.93 -38.57 4.41
N ALA A 359 20.75 -38.29 5.43
CA ALA A 359 21.04 -39.23 6.51
C ALA A 359 19.80 -39.55 7.35
N ALA A 360 18.98 -38.54 7.67
CA ALA A 360 17.74 -38.71 8.44
C ALA A 360 16.66 -39.47 7.67
N ALA A 361 16.51 -39.20 6.37
CA ALA A 361 15.53 -39.87 5.51
C ALA A 361 15.98 -41.26 5.03
N GLY A 362 17.28 -41.57 5.10
CA GLY A 362 17.85 -42.81 4.57
C GLY A 362 17.91 -42.87 3.03
N HIS A 363 17.67 -41.75 2.35
CA HIS A 363 17.76 -41.60 0.90
C HIS A 363 18.09 -40.14 0.54
N PRO A 364 18.64 -39.85 -0.66
CA PRO A 364 18.87 -38.47 -1.10
C PRO A 364 17.58 -37.64 -1.07
N VAL A 365 17.66 -36.40 -0.58
CA VAL A 365 16.59 -35.41 -0.56
C VAL A 365 17.10 -34.16 -1.27
N GLY A 366 16.47 -33.77 -2.38
CA GLY A 366 16.79 -32.55 -3.11
C GLY A 366 15.99 -31.35 -2.61
N GLY A 367 15.95 -30.28 -3.42
CA GLY A 367 15.12 -29.10 -3.17
C GLY A 367 15.71 -28.08 -2.19
N ILE A 368 16.95 -28.26 -1.72
CA ILE A 368 17.68 -27.26 -0.94
C ILE A 368 18.78 -26.67 -1.81
N GLU A 369 18.62 -25.42 -2.21
CA GLU A 369 19.55 -24.76 -3.12
C GLU A 369 19.97 -23.41 -2.56
N ALA A 370 21.21 -23.00 -2.81
CA ALA A 370 21.71 -21.68 -2.45
C ALA A 370 22.19 -20.95 -3.69
N GLY A 371 21.95 -19.63 -3.73
CA GLY A 371 22.37 -18.76 -4.82
C GLY A 371 22.89 -17.43 -4.30
N SER A 372 23.59 -16.70 -5.16
CA SER A 372 24.03 -15.34 -4.87
C SER A 372 24.08 -14.49 -6.12
N PHE A 373 23.83 -13.20 -5.96
CA PHE A 373 24.05 -12.17 -6.96
C PHE A 373 25.28 -11.35 -6.51
N ALA A 374 26.47 -11.87 -6.81
CA ALA A 374 27.74 -11.22 -6.47
C ALA A 374 28.26 -10.30 -7.60
N GLU A 375 28.02 -10.68 -8.85
CA GLU A 375 28.49 -10.00 -10.06
C GLU A 375 27.46 -8.97 -10.56
N GLY A 376 27.12 -8.00 -9.71
CA GLY A 376 26.24 -6.91 -10.10
C GLY A 376 25.48 -6.30 -8.93
N TRP A 377 25.00 -5.09 -9.13
CA TRP A 377 24.15 -4.39 -8.18
C TRP A 377 22.68 -4.58 -8.56
N LEU A 378 21.84 -4.86 -7.59
CA LEU A 378 20.39 -4.98 -7.74
C LEU A 378 19.70 -3.86 -6.97
N THR A 379 18.72 -3.20 -7.58
CA THR A 379 17.72 -2.47 -6.80
C THR A 379 16.82 -3.46 -6.03
N PRO A 380 16.13 -3.03 -4.97
CA PRO A 380 15.12 -3.87 -4.30
C PRO A 380 14.08 -4.46 -5.28
N GLU A 381 13.67 -3.69 -6.29
CA GLU A 381 12.73 -4.09 -7.34
C GLU A 381 13.36 -5.08 -8.33
N ASP A 382 14.61 -4.85 -8.72
CA ASP A 382 15.37 -5.81 -9.55
C ASP A 382 15.52 -7.15 -8.85
N ALA A 383 15.74 -7.16 -7.53
CA ALA A 383 15.84 -8.41 -6.78
C ALA A 383 14.52 -9.20 -6.85
N ALA A 384 13.37 -8.54 -6.76
CA ALA A 384 12.07 -9.19 -6.89
C ALA A 384 11.81 -9.75 -8.30
N SER A 385 12.28 -9.08 -9.35
CA SER A 385 12.06 -9.53 -10.74
C SER A 385 13.08 -10.57 -11.22
N LYS A 386 14.38 -10.40 -10.92
CA LYS A 386 15.47 -11.26 -11.42
C LYS A 386 15.61 -12.58 -10.66
N LEU A 387 15.10 -12.68 -9.44
CA LEU A 387 15.07 -13.93 -8.66
C LEU A 387 13.95 -14.91 -9.06
N GLY A 388 13.10 -14.56 -10.03
CA GLY A 388 11.98 -15.40 -10.44
C GLY A 388 11.03 -15.72 -9.29
N ARG A 389 10.69 -17.00 -9.07
CA ARG A 389 9.78 -17.42 -7.98
C ARG A 389 10.25 -16.99 -6.59
N ALA A 390 11.57 -16.97 -6.34
CA ALA A 390 12.10 -16.52 -5.06
C ALA A 390 11.80 -15.02 -4.86
N GLY A 391 11.92 -14.20 -5.90
CA GLY A 391 11.67 -12.75 -5.80
C GLY A 391 10.22 -12.38 -5.44
N LEU A 392 9.26 -13.28 -5.66
CA LEU A 392 7.83 -13.10 -5.38
C LEU A 392 7.40 -13.63 -4.00
N THR A 393 8.35 -13.93 -3.12
CA THR A 393 8.06 -14.41 -1.78
C THR A 393 7.78 -13.27 -0.80
N PHE A 394 7.07 -13.59 0.28
CA PHE A 394 6.70 -12.64 1.32
C PHE A 394 6.85 -13.23 2.71
N GLN A 395 7.07 -12.36 3.69
CA GLN A 395 7.04 -12.71 5.09
C GLN A 395 5.70 -12.26 5.70
N SER A 396 5.08 -13.13 6.48
CA SER A 396 3.89 -12.80 7.27
C SER A 396 4.28 -12.65 8.75
N ARG A 397 3.98 -11.49 9.35
CA ARG A 397 4.13 -11.24 10.79
C ARG A 397 2.83 -10.66 11.32
N GLY A 398 2.00 -11.50 11.93
CA GLY A 398 0.66 -11.11 12.36
C GLY A 398 -0.25 -10.82 11.15
N ARG A 399 -0.75 -9.57 11.05
CA ARG A 399 -1.58 -9.12 9.91
C ARG A 399 -0.76 -8.48 8.79
N ALA A 400 0.53 -8.22 9.01
CA ALA A 400 1.38 -7.56 8.03
C ALA A 400 2.01 -8.59 7.07
N PHE A 401 1.98 -8.25 5.79
CA PHE A 401 2.67 -8.97 4.72
C PHE A 401 3.78 -8.07 4.17
N THR A 402 5.02 -8.54 4.24
CA THR A 402 6.17 -7.80 3.71
C THR A 402 6.74 -8.58 2.53
N GLN A 403 6.65 -8.00 1.33
CA GLN A 403 7.27 -8.56 0.13
C GLN A 403 8.78 -8.37 0.17
N LEU A 404 9.54 -9.19 -0.58
CA LEU A 404 11.00 -9.11 -0.62
C LEU A 404 11.52 -7.69 -0.93
N ALA A 405 10.99 -7.02 -1.95
CA ALA A 405 11.43 -5.67 -2.31
C ALA A 405 11.25 -4.66 -1.15
N GLN A 406 10.12 -4.73 -0.44
CA GLN A 406 9.88 -3.89 0.73
C GLN A 406 10.86 -4.22 1.87
N ALA A 407 11.10 -5.52 2.13
CA ALA A 407 12.05 -5.94 3.16
C ALA A 407 13.49 -5.47 2.85
N LEU A 408 13.89 -5.52 1.57
CA LEU A 408 15.19 -5.04 1.12
C LEU A 408 15.29 -3.51 1.16
N SER A 409 14.18 -2.80 0.98
CA SER A 409 14.11 -1.34 1.15
C SER A 409 14.23 -0.92 2.63
N ASP A 410 13.87 -1.81 3.56
CA ASP A 410 14.02 -1.60 5.00
C ASP A 410 15.47 -1.84 5.50
N LEU A 411 16.42 -2.05 4.60
CA LEU A 411 17.83 -2.28 4.91
C LEU A 411 18.41 -1.10 5.70
N ARG A 412 19.05 -1.38 6.83
CA ARG A 412 19.66 -0.37 7.71
C ARG A 412 20.56 0.62 6.96
N GLU A 413 21.36 0.11 6.02
CA GLU A 413 22.31 0.89 5.24
C GLU A 413 21.64 1.91 4.28
N PHE A 414 20.35 1.78 3.99
CA PHE A 414 19.56 2.76 3.23
C PHE A 414 18.88 3.82 4.10
N ASP A 415 19.05 3.77 5.43
CA ASP A 415 18.44 4.67 6.42
C ASP A 415 16.91 4.91 6.23
N PRO A 416 16.08 3.86 6.11
CA PRO A 416 14.65 4.02 5.91
C PRO A 416 14.01 4.82 7.06
N PRO A 417 12.98 5.63 6.79
CA PRO A 417 12.34 6.46 7.83
C PRO A 417 11.60 5.63 8.88
N ALA A 418 11.01 4.50 8.47
CA ALA A 418 10.24 3.60 9.32
C ALA A 418 10.44 2.14 8.88
N PRO A 419 11.58 1.51 9.23
CA PRO A 419 11.82 0.11 8.90
C PRO A 419 10.78 -0.79 9.60
N ARG A 420 10.34 -1.85 8.93
CA ARG A 420 9.43 -2.88 9.49
C ARG A 420 10.19 -4.13 9.91
N LEU A 421 11.34 -4.37 9.31
CA LEU A 421 12.20 -5.52 9.55
C LEU A 421 13.64 -5.09 9.90
N PRO A 422 14.35 -5.82 10.79
CA PRO A 422 15.75 -5.57 11.12
C PRO A 422 16.69 -6.11 10.03
N VAL A 423 16.56 -5.62 8.80
CA VAL A 423 17.43 -6.06 7.69
C VAL A 423 18.75 -5.28 7.75
N GLN A 424 19.88 -6.00 7.66
CA GLN A 424 21.22 -5.43 7.79
C GLN A 424 22.22 -6.18 6.91
N VAL A 425 23.16 -5.47 6.29
CA VAL A 425 24.24 -6.08 5.51
C VAL A 425 25.01 -7.11 6.34
N GLY A 426 25.19 -8.30 5.78
CA GLY A 426 25.91 -9.42 6.37
C GLY A 426 25.13 -10.20 7.42
N VAL A 427 23.90 -9.81 7.75
CA VAL A 427 23.05 -10.53 8.72
C VAL A 427 21.92 -11.23 7.95
N PRO A 428 21.79 -12.57 8.06
CA PRO A 428 20.71 -13.28 7.40
C PRO A 428 19.37 -12.96 8.05
N ILE A 429 18.32 -12.79 7.25
CA ILE A 429 16.95 -12.72 7.75
C ILE A 429 16.57 -14.13 8.20
N THR A 430 16.35 -14.31 9.50
CA THR A 430 16.17 -15.64 10.13
C THR A 430 14.77 -16.21 9.99
N ASP A 431 13.80 -15.39 9.59
CA ASP A 431 12.43 -15.81 9.35
C ASP A 431 12.22 -16.02 7.84
N PRO A 432 11.66 -17.16 7.42
CA PRO A 432 11.55 -17.49 6.02
C PRO A 432 10.47 -16.64 5.33
N PHE A 433 10.77 -16.24 4.10
CA PHE A 433 9.80 -15.75 3.14
C PHE A 433 9.16 -16.95 2.44
N ASN A 434 7.86 -16.91 2.22
CA ASN A 434 7.09 -17.99 1.60
C ASN A 434 6.48 -17.50 0.29
N SER A 435 6.38 -18.37 -0.69
CA SER A 435 5.55 -18.14 -1.87
C SER A 435 4.05 -18.24 -1.54
N PHE A 436 3.20 -17.66 -2.39
CA PHE A 436 1.74 -17.68 -2.20
C PHE A 436 1.15 -19.11 -2.17
N ASP A 437 1.76 -20.04 -2.89
CA ASP A 437 1.37 -21.46 -2.92
C ASP A 437 1.95 -22.28 -1.73
N GLY A 438 2.78 -21.65 -0.89
CA GLY A 438 3.50 -22.31 0.22
C GLY A 438 4.55 -23.34 -0.21
N GLN A 439 4.83 -23.47 -1.51
CA GLN A 439 5.74 -24.50 -2.05
C GLN A 439 7.21 -24.09 -1.98
N LEU A 440 7.52 -22.80 -1.89
CA LEU A 440 8.88 -22.29 -1.85
C LEU A 440 9.08 -21.48 -0.59
N ARG A 441 10.13 -21.82 0.15
CA ARG A 441 10.56 -21.06 1.33
C ARG A 441 11.96 -20.55 1.09
N VAL A 442 12.21 -19.28 1.39
CA VAL A 442 13.48 -18.63 1.09
C VAL A 442 13.95 -17.82 2.28
N LEU A 443 15.25 -17.91 2.58
CA LEU A 443 15.93 -17.02 3.49
C LEU A 443 16.93 -16.18 2.69
N TYR A 444 17.04 -14.91 3.06
CA TYR A 444 17.85 -13.92 2.36
C TYR A 444 18.94 -13.37 3.27
N MET A 445 20.04 -12.97 2.68
CA MET A 445 21.09 -12.19 3.31
C MET A 445 21.60 -11.16 2.32
N VAL A 446 21.55 -9.88 2.70
CA VAL A 446 22.20 -8.83 1.92
C VAL A 446 23.71 -8.92 2.17
N THR A 447 24.52 -9.08 1.14
CA THR A 447 25.97 -9.27 1.26
C THR A 447 26.75 -7.96 1.18
N GLU A 448 26.27 -7.02 0.36
CA GLU A 448 26.80 -5.67 0.20
C GLU A 448 25.64 -4.70 -0.08
N ALA A 449 25.81 -3.43 0.27
CA ALA A 449 24.85 -2.37 -0.01
C ALA A 449 25.56 -1.10 -0.48
N ALA A 450 24.88 -0.36 -1.35
CA ALA A 450 25.26 0.95 -1.84
C ALA A 450 24.00 1.84 -1.73
N PRO A 451 23.90 2.70 -0.70
CA PRO A 451 22.75 3.58 -0.56
C PRO A 451 22.65 4.55 -1.73
N ALA A 452 21.44 5.08 -1.91
CA ALA A 452 21.14 6.07 -2.92
C ALA A 452 22.09 7.25 -2.80
N GLY A 453 22.67 7.63 -3.93
CA GLY A 453 23.73 8.61 -3.94
C GLY A 453 24.29 8.85 -5.34
N PRO A 454 25.11 9.89 -5.51
CA PRO A 454 25.76 10.14 -6.78
C PRO A 454 26.61 8.93 -7.17
N ALA A 455 26.68 8.63 -8.45
CA ALA A 455 27.62 7.61 -8.94
C ALA A 455 29.03 7.93 -8.43
N ARG A 456 29.77 6.89 -7.99
CA ARG A 456 31.08 7.07 -7.34
C ARG A 456 32.13 7.59 -8.30
N SER A 457 31.96 7.27 -9.57
CA SER A 457 32.85 7.70 -10.65
C SER A 457 32.08 7.85 -11.95
N LEU A 458 32.64 8.63 -12.87
CA LEU A 458 32.16 8.69 -14.24
C LEU A 458 32.19 7.32 -14.92
N ASP A 459 33.15 6.45 -14.57
CA ASP A 459 33.27 5.13 -15.18
C ASP A 459 32.06 4.23 -14.91
N ASP A 460 31.40 4.38 -13.75
CA ASP A 460 30.19 3.64 -13.40
C ASP A 460 29.01 3.95 -14.33
N VAL A 461 28.97 5.17 -14.90
CA VAL A 461 27.85 5.69 -15.70
C VAL A 461 28.30 6.19 -17.08
N ARG A 462 29.52 5.87 -17.52
CA ARG A 462 30.15 6.50 -18.70
C ARG A 462 29.32 6.38 -19.96
N GLN A 463 28.77 5.19 -20.23
CA GLN A 463 27.95 4.94 -21.41
C GLN A 463 26.63 5.73 -21.36
N GLN A 464 26.00 5.80 -20.19
CA GLN A 464 24.80 6.59 -19.96
C GLN A 464 25.11 8.08 -20.14
N ALA A 465 26.21 8.56 -19.55
CA ALA A 465 26.58 9.97 -19.60
C ALA A 465 26.91 10.47 -21.00
N VAL A 466 27.59 9.65 -21.82
CA VAL A 466 27.83 9.97 -23.23
C VAL A 466 26.51 10.09 -23.99
N ARG A 467 25.59 9.13 -23.80
CA ARG A 467 24.29 9.14 -24.46
C ARG A 467 23.46 10.35 -24.04
N ASP A 468 23.38 10.64 -22.76
CA ASP A 468 22.57 11.75 -22.23
C ASP A 468 23.15 13.11 -22.64
N TRP A 469 24.48 13.26 -22.67
CA TRP A 469 25.12 14.46 -23.22
C TRP A 469 24.76 14.69 -24.68
N LYS A 470 24.85 13.64 -25.52
CA LYS A 470 24.47 13.73 -26.94
C LYS A 470 22.98 14.06 -27.09
N ARG A 471 22.11 13.43 -26.31
CA ARG A 471 20.66 13.72 -26.31
C ARG A 471 20.35 15.16 -25.92
N LEU A 472 21.04 15.73 -24.94
CA LEU A 472 20.86 17.12 -24.54
C LEU A 472 21.29 18.12 -25.62
N ASN A 473 22.35 17.82 -26.36
CA ASN A 473 22.76 18.65 -27.49
C ASN A 473 21.74 18.62 -28.62
N VAL A 474 21.25 17.42 -29.00
CA VAL A 474 20.17 17.30 -29.99
C VAL A 474 18.89 17.99 -29.50
N TYR A 475 18.56 17.86 -28.21
CA TYR A 475 17.41 18.53 -27.61
C TYR A 475 17.53 20.06 -27.71
N THR A 476 18.71 20.62 -27.43
CA THR A 476 18.95 22.06 -27.52
C THR A 476 18.75 22.56 -28.95
N GLU A 477 19.24 21.81 -29.94
CA GLU A 477 19.02 22.10 -31.35
C GLU A 477 17.54 21.97 -31.73
N LEU A 478 16.87 20.91 -31.26
CA LEU A 478 15.45 20.67 -31.48
C LEU A 478 14.55 21.79 -30.94
N VAL A 479 14.85 22.34 -29.75
CA VAL A 479 14.11 23.48 -29.19
C VAL A 479 14.22 24.70 -30.10
N ARG A 480 15.42 24.98 -30.63
CA ARG A 480 15.63 26.10 -31.57
C ARG A 480 14.87 25.87 -32.87
N GLU A 481 14.99 24.69 -33.48
CA GLU A 481 14.29 24.39 -34.73
C GLU A 481 12.78 24.31 -34.56
N ALA A 482 12.28 23.89 -33.40
CA ALA A 482 10.85 23.86 -33.14
C ALA A 482 10.22 25.25 -33.06
N GLN A 483 10.97 26.28 -32.63
CA GLN A 483 10.49 27.67 -32.69
C GLN A 483 10.35 28.16 -34.14
N ASN A 484 11.32 27.80 -35.00
CA ASN A 484 11.25 28.06 -36.43
C ASN A 484 10.07 27.30 -37.07
N ALA A 485 9.90 26.03 -36.72
CA ALA A 485 8.81 25.19 -37.18
C ALA A 485 7.44 25.72 -36.74
N ALA A 486 7.31 26.23 -35.51
CA ALA A 486 6.06 26.86 -35.06
C ALA A 486 5.71 28.11 -35.89
N THR A 487 6.70 28.91 -36.27
CA THR A 487 6.51 30.06 -37.16
C THR A 487 6.10 29.61 -38.57
N PHE A 488 6.75 28.58 -39.10
CA PHE A 488 6.42 28.00 -40.40
C PHE A 488 5.04 27.31 -40.41
N ALA A 489 4.63 26.71 -39.30
CA ALA A 489 3.31 26.07 -39.13
C ALA A 489 2.15 27.06 -39.26
N VAL A 490 2.39 28.36 -39.05
CA VAL A 490 1.39 29.41 -39.30
C VAL A 490 1.08 29.54 -40.80
N VAL A 491 2.04 29.26 -41.68
CA VAL A 491 1.84 29.42 -43.13
C VAL A 491 1.48 28.09 -43.80
N SER A 492 2.18 27.02 -43.43
CA SER A 492 2.12 25.70 -44.08
C SER A 492 1.32 24.66 -43.32
N GLY A 493 0.88 24.98 -42.10
CA GLY A 493 0.20 24.03 -41.22
C GLY A 493 1.14 23.12 -40.43
N LEU A 494 0.58 22.49 -39.40
CA LEU A 494 1.34 21.77 -38.37
C LEU A 494 2.07 20.53 -38.91
N GLN A 495 1.44 19.79 -39.84
CA GLN A 495 2.00 18.57 -40.41
C GLN A 495 3.24 18.84 -41.24
N GLU A 496 3.19 19.80 -42.16
CA GLU A 496 4.33 20.19 -43.01
C GLU A 496 5.47 20.74 -42.17
N ALA A 497 5.17 21.59 -41.19
CA ALA A 497 6.18 22.13 -40.28
C ALA A 497 6.89 21.06 -39.46
N SER A 498 6.15 20.05 -39.00
CA SER A 498 6.73 18.97 -38.22
C SER A 498 7.66 18.06 -39.04
N ALA A 499 7.46 17.95 -40.36
CA ALA A 499 8.33 17.17 -41.23
C ALA A 499 9.76 17.72 -41.27
N GLY A 500 9.93 19.04 -41.12
CA GLY A 500 11.24 19.69 -41.01
C GLY A 500 12.04 19.27 -39.76
N LEU A 501 11.37 18.77 -38.72
CA LEU A 501 12.01 18.29 -37.50
C LEU A 501 12.48 16.82 -37.60
N GLY A 502 12.08 16.09 -38.65
CA GLY A 502 12.31 14.65 -38.77
C GLY A 502 13.77 14.21 -38.79
N LEU A 503 14.71 15.12 -39.09
CA LEU A 503 16.14 14.85 -39.01
C LEU A 503 16.65 14.78 -37.56
N LEU A 504 16.04 15.56 -36.65
CA LEU A 504 16.44 15.67 -35.25
C LEU A 504 15.56 14.83 -34.31
N ALA A 505 14.32 14.54 -34.73
CA ALA A 505 13.31 13.95 -33.87
C ALA A 505 12.50 12.86 -34.56
N SER A 506 12.05 11.89 -33.76
CA SER A 506 10.90 11.06 -34.11
C SER A 506 9.65 11.89 -33.86
N VAL A 507 8.87 12.10 -34.93
CA VAL A 507 7.73 13.00 -34.95
C VAL A 507 6.44 12.19 -35.02
N THR A 508 5.51 12.45 -34.11
CA THR A 508 4.17 11.82 -34.15
C THR A 508 3.29 12.49 -35.20
N PRO A 509 2.30 11.80 -35.79
CA PRO A 509 1.27 12.48 -36.55
C PRO A 509 0.53 13.51 -35.67
N PRO A 510 -0.07 14.56 -36.25
CA PRO A 510 -0.89 15.50 -35.49
C PRO A 510 -2.03 14.79 -34.78
N LEU A 511 -2.11 14.96 -33.46
CA LEU A 511 -3.16 14.41 -32.61
C LEU A 511 -4.02 15.54 -32.08
N GLU A 512 -5.34 15.43 -32.22
CA GLU A 512 -6.26 16.33 -31.54
C GLU A 512 -6.44 15.87 -30.10
N SER A 513 -6.13 16.75 -29.15
CA SER A 513 -6.13 16.45 -27.72
C SER A 513 -6.86 17.52 -26.93
N LEU A 514 -7.64 17.06 -25.94
CA LEU A 514 -8.32 17.92 -24.98
C LEU A 514 -7.40 18.14 -23.77
N PHE A 515 -7.04 19.39 -23.52
CA PHE A 515 -6.27 19.81 -22.36
C PHE A 515 -7.22 20.35 -21.30
N THR A 516 -7.10 19.84 -20.08
CA THR A 516 -7.80 20.34 -18.88
C THR A 516 -6.82 20.29 -17.71
N ARG A 517 -6.96 21.17 -16.71
CA ARG A 517 -6.05 21.15 -15.54
C ARG A 517 -6.34 20.00 -14.58
N THR A 518 -7.54 19.40 -14.60
CA THR A 518 -7.95 18.40 -13.60
C THR A 518 -8.35 17.02 -14.11
N GLN A 519 -8.68 16.81 -15.38
CA GLN A 519 -9.16 15.49 -15.79
C GLN A 519 -8.05 14.45 -15.97
N GLY A 520 -8.20 13.40 -15.17
CA GLY A 520 -7.51 12.11 -15.18
C GLY A 520 -7.82 11.20 -16.38
N MET A 521 -8.55 11.64 -17.41
CA MET A 521 -8.71 10.86 -18.64
C MET A 521 -7.59 11.17 -19.63
N VAL A 522 -6.52 10.39 -19.50
CA VAL A 522 -5.36 10.34 -20.39
C VAL A 522 -5.82 10.00 -21.82
N PRO A 523 -5.54 10.81 -22.86
CA PRO A 523 -5.38 10.22 -24.20
C PRO A 523 -4.22 9.22 -24.13
N PRO A 524 -4.37 7.98 -24.61
CA PRO A 524 -3.40 6.89 -24.37
C PRO A 524 -1.95 7.31 -24.63
N GLY A 525 -1.15 7.39 -23.55
CA GLY A 525 0.26 7.79 -23.55
C GLY A 525 0.67 8.57 -22.28
N GLU A 526 1.91 8.40 -21.81
CA GLU A 526 2.47 9.01 -20.58
C GLU A 526 2.49 10.56 -20.55
N LEU A 527 2.05 11.26 -21.59
CA LEU A 527 2.46 12.65 -21.86
C LEU A 527 1.47 13.75 -21.43
N ALA A 528 0.28 13.43 -20.90
CA ALA A 528 -0.82 14.40 -20.89
C ALA A 528 -1.29 14.97 -19.53
N GLN A 529 -0.86 14.45 -18.37
CA GLN A 529 -1.44 14.88 -17.09
C GLN A 529 -0.48 15.66 -16.21
N GLY A 530 -0.90 16.86 -15.80
CA GLY A 530 -0.15 17.72 -14.88
C GLY A 530 1.21 18.17 -15.41
N THR A 531 1.45 18.03 -16.72
CA THR A 531 2.72 18.38 -17.34
C THR A 531 2.80 19.90 -17.62
N PRO A 532 4.01 20.47 -17.68
CA PRO A 532 4.24 21.86 -18.11
C PRO A 532 3.56 22.21 -19.45
N LEU A 533 3.31 21.20 -20.31
CA LEU A 533 2.54 21.34 -21.54
C LEU A 533 1.12 21.83 -21.28
N THR A 534 0.36 21.13 -20.44
CA THR A 534 -1.04 21.44 -20.17
C THR A 534 -1.19 22.85 -19.60
N GLU A 535 -0.31 23.24 -18.68
CA GLU A 535 -0.33 24.59 -18.11
C GLU A 535 -0.06 25.66 -19.16
N GLU A 536 0.95 25.49 -20.00
CA GLU A 536 1.27 26.47 -21.05
C GLU A 536 0.19 26.51 -22.14
N VAL A 537 -0.40 25.37 -22.53
CA VAL A 537 -1.52 25.33 -23.49
C VAL A 537 -2.74 26.07 -22.96
N ILE A 538 -3.16 25.80 -21.73
CA ILE A 538 -4.30 26.50 -21.11
C ILE A 538 -3.98 27.99 -20.94
N LYS A 539 -2.78 28.36 -20.47
CA LYS A 539 -2.37 29.75 -20.32
C LYS A 539 -2.33 30.52 -21.64
N ARG A 540 -1.99 29.87 -22.76
CA ARG A 540 -2.08 30.47 -24.11
C ARG A 540 -3.52 30.56 -24.58
N ALA A 541 -4.33 29.52 -24.35
CA ALA A 541 -5.74 29.50 -24.69
C ALA A 541 -6.55 30.56 -23.93
N GLU A 542 -6.26 30.80 -22.66
CA GLU A 542 -6.87 31.85 -21.81
C GLU A 542 -6.67 33.27 -22.36
N ARG A 543 -5.66 33.49 -23.21
CA ARG A 543 -5.43 34.79 -23.90
C ARG A 543 -6.25 34.95 -25.16
N LEU A 544 -6.84 33.87 -25.67
CA LEU A 544 -7.73 33.92 -26.83
C LEU A 544 -9.09 34.43 -26.38
N ASP A 545 -9.67 35.37 -27.13
CA ASP A 545 -11.04 35.80 -26.90
C ASP A 545 -12.00 34.68 -27.35
N PRO A 546 -12.74 34.03 -26.44
CA PRO A 546 -13.64 32.95 -26.78
C PRO A 546 -14.83 33.41 -27.65
N SER A 547 -15.08 34.72 -27.75
CA SER A 547 -16.12 35.29 -28.60
C SER A 547 -15.69 35.50 -30.05
N VAL A 548 -14.38 35.45 -30.33
CA VAL A 548 -13.84 35.66 -31.68
C VAL A 548 -13.62 34.29 -32.36
N PRO A 549 -14.21 34.04 -33.54
CA PRO A 549 -13.98 32.82 -34.28
C PRO A 549 -12.48 32.59 -34.56
N LEU A 550 -12.03 31.34 -34.38
CA LEU A 550 -10.65 30.94 -34.62
C LEU A 550 -10.35 30.84 -36.12
N THR A 551 -9.97 31.96 -36.73
CA THR A 551 -9.67 32.09 -38.18
C THR A 551 -8.16 32.08 -38.48
N GLU A 552 -7.77 32.16 -39.76
CA GLU A 552 -6.37 32.30 -40.16
C GLU A 552 -5.70 33.56 -39.60
N ALA A 553 -6.47 34.62 -39.35
CA ALA A 553 -5.96 35.90 -38.82
C ALA A 553 -5.38 35.78 -37.39
N ASN A 554 -5.80 34.79 -36.59
CA ASN A 554 -5.27 34.55 -35.24
C ASN A 554 -4.40 33.28 -35.14
N LEU A 555 -4.03 32.70 -36.27
CA LEU A 555 -3.27 31.45 -36.34
C LEU A 555 -1.89 31.56 -35.67
N ALA A 556 -1.24 32.72 -35.76
CA ALA A 556 0.04 32.99 -35.10
C ALA A 556 -0.07 33.03 -33.57
N ALA A 557 -1.19 33.51 -33.02
CA ALA A 557 -1.38 33.59 -31.57
C ALA A 557 -1.67 32.21 -30.94
N ARG A 558 -2.20 31.27 -31.73
CA ARG A 558 -2.62 29.94 -31.28
C ARG A 558 -1.64 28.81 -31.64
N THR A 559 -0.60 29.10 -32.42
CA THR A 559 0.42 28.14 -32.84
C THR A 559 1.75 28.45 -32.16
N PHE A 560 2.29 27.51 -31.40
CA PHE A 560 3.53 27.72 -30.64
C PHE A 560 4.24 26.39 -30.35
N ALA A 561 5.53 26.47 -30.03
CA ALA A 561 6.32 25.34 -29.54
C ALA A 561 6.42 25.40 -28.01
N VAL A 562 6.29 24.25 -27.36
CA VAL A 562 6.47 24.10 -25.91
C VAL A 562 7.61 23.11 -25.65
N PRO A 563 8.73 23.55 -25.05
CA PRO A 563 9.79 22.64 -24.66
C PRO A 563 9.35 21.75 -23.50
N LEU A 564 9.64 20.45 -23.58
CA LEU A 564 9.38 19.44 -22.55
C LEU A 564 10.71 18.83 -22.11
N PRO A 565 11.47 19.54 -21.25
CA PRO A 565 12.85 19.18 -20.94
C PRO A 565 12.97 17.81 -20.26
N SER A 566 12.05 17.46 -19.35
CA SER A 566 12.09 16.18 -18.63
C SER A 566 11.96 14.94 -19.52
N LYS A 567 11.49 15.10 -20.76
CA LYS A 567 11.39 14.04 -21.77
C LYS A 567 12.31 14.28 -22.97
N LEU A 568 13.13 15.33 -22.95
CA LEU A 568 13.97 15.78 -24.06
C LEU A 568 13.17 15.84 -25.37
N SER A 569 11.99 16.45 -25.31
CA SER A 569 11.08 16.57 -26.44
C SER A 569 10.48 17.96 -26.56
N VAL A 570 9.89 18.26 -27.71
CA VAL A 570 9.16 19.50 -27.95
C VAL A 570 7.79 19.19 -28.50
N ALA A 571 6.77 19.89 -27.99
CA ALA A 571 5.43 19.83 -28.53
C ALA A 571 5.18 21.04 -29.44
N LEU A 572 4.84 20.80 -30.71
CA LEU A 572 4.25 21.81 -31.57
C LEU A 572 2.74 21.80 -31.36
N VAL A 573 2.20 22.90 -30.85
CA VAL A 573 0.79 23.00 -30.47
C VAL A 573 0.10 24.02 -31.36
N GLN A 574 -1.09 23.67 -31.82
CA GLN A 574 -2.04 24.59 -32.42
C GLN A 574 -3.39 24.47 -31.70
N VAL A 575 -3.78 25.49 -30.94
CA VAL A 575 -5.08 25.51 -30.25
C VAL A 575 -6.19 25.66 -31.30
N THR A 576 -7.10 24.68 -31.36
CA THR A 576 -8.23 24.61 -32.30
C THR A 576 -9.54 25.05 -31.67
N ALA A 577 -9.67 24.98 -30.34
CA ALA A 577 -10.78 25.56 -29.58
C ALA A 577 -10.36 25.91 -28.14
N TYR A 578 -10.92 26.97 -27.59
CA TYR A 578 -10.89 27.26 -26.15
C TYR A 578 -12.32 27.31 -25.64
N GLN A 579 -12.63 26.47 -24.65
CA GLN A 579 -13.93 26.40 -24.00
C GLN A 579 -13.76 26.80 -22.55
N PRO A 580 -13.84 28.12 -22.23
CA PRO A 580 -13.83 28.56 -20.85
C PRO A 580 -15.06 28.00 -20.13
N LEU A 581 -14.92 27.72 -18.84
CA LEU A 581 -16.06 27.36 -18.02
C LEU A 581 -16.99 28.58 -17.85
N THR A 582 -18.17 28.52 -18.45
CA THR A 582 -19.22 29.53 -18.25
C THR A 582 -20.06 29.21 -17.02
N ILE A 583 -20.72 30.23 -16.46
CA ILE A 583 -21.63 30.04 -15.31
C ILE A 583 -22.79 29.12 -15.71
N GLU A 584 -23.27 29.23 -16.95
CA GLU A 584 -24.34 28.41 -17.52
C GLU A 584 -23.90 26.95 -17.61
N ARG A 585 -22.68 26.69 -18.08
CA ARG A 585 -22.11 25.33 -18.15
C ARG A 585 -21.89 24.76 -16.76
N LEU A 586 -21.32 25.53 -15.83
CA LEU A 586 -21.16 25.10 -14.44
C LEU A 586 -22.52 24.76 -13.78
N ARG A 587 -23.57 25.54 -14.05
CA ARG A 587 -24.94 25.26 -13.57
C ARG A 587 -25.55 24.05 -14.26
N ALA A 588 -25.36 23.90 -15.57
CA ALA A 588 -25.84 22.76 -16.33
C ALA A 588 -25.17 21.46 -15.88
N ASP A 589 -23.85 21.49 -15.70
CA ASP A 589 -23.05 20.38 -15.19
C ASP A 589 -23.45 20.04 -13.75
N ALA A 590 -23.63 21.04 -12.89
CA ALA A 590 -24.15 20.83 -11.53
C ALA A 590 -25.58 20.25 -11.50
N GLY A 591 -26.41 20.58 -12.49
CA GLY A 591 -27.77 20.05 -12.64
C GLY A 591 -27.83 18.63 -13.20
N ALA A 592 -27.02 18.34 -14.23
CA ALA A 592 -26.97 17.04 -14.92
C ALA A 592 -26.24 15.96 -14.10
N ALA A 593 -25.27 16.36 -13.29
CA ALA A 593 -24.50 15.49 -12.41
C ALA A 593 -25.33 14.79 -11.30
N GLY A 594 -26.54 15.29 -11.00
CA GLY A 594 -27.33 14.82 -9.87
C GLY A 594 -26.60 14.97 -8.52
N PRO A 595 -27.20 14.53 -7.40
CA PRO A 595 -26.59 14.64 -6.07
C PRO A 595 -25.24 13.92 -5.95
N ALA A 596 -25.01 12.88 -6.76
CA ALA A 596 -23.79 12.07 -6.72
C ALA A 596 -22.59 12.77 -7.37
N ALA A 597 -22.74 13.45 -8.52
CA ALA A 597 -21.62 14.12 -9.18
C ALA A 597 -21.42 15.60 -8.78
N TYR A 598 -22.18 16.11 -7.79
CA TYR A 598 -21.77 17.26 -6.97
C TYR A 598 -20.38 17.06 -6.34
N THR A 599 -19.92 15.81 -6.20
CA THR A 599 -18.55 15.49 -5.77
C THR A 599 -17.46 15.79 -6.79
N PHE A 600 -17.75 15.79 -8.10
CA PHE A 600 -16.79 16.10 -9.18
C PHE A 600 -16.58 17.61 -9.33
N VAL A 601 -17.65 18.42 -9.28
CA VAL A 601 -17.53 19.89 -9.26
C VAL A 601 -16.87 20.38 -7.95
N ARG A 602 -16.94 19.58 -6.88
CA ARG A 602 -16.34 19.87 -5.57
C ARG A 602 -14.99 19.18 -5.33
N GLU A 603 -14.49 18.38 -6.26
CA GLU A 603 -13.18 17.71 -6.14
C GLU A 603 -12.01 18.71 -5.96
N PRO A 604 -12.01 19.89 -6.61
CA PRO A 604 -11.04 20.97 -6.33
C PRO A 604 -11.07 21.40 -4.86
N SER A 605 -12.29 21.54 -4.33
CA SER A 605 -12.54 21.88 -2.93
C SER A 605 -12.13 20.74 -2.00
N ARG A 606 -12.32 19.47 -2.39
CA ARG A 606 -11.85 18.29 -1.64
C ARG A 606 -10.32 18.14 -1.69
N ARG A 607 -9.62 18.58 -2.73
CA ARG A 607 -8.13 18.61 -2.72
C ARG A 607 -7.61 19.77 -1.86
N ALA A 608 -8.22 20.94 -1.96
CA ALA A 608 -7.83 22.12 -1.17
C ALA A 608 -8.23 22.02 0.32
N LEU A 609 -9.34 21.34 0.63
CA LEU A 609 -9.87 21.20 1.99
C LEU A 609 -9.76 19.77 2.54
N GLY A 610 -9.36 18.77 1.76
CA GLY A 610 -9.37 17.35 2.15
C GLY A 610 -8.59 17.07 3.43
N PRO A 611 -7.34 17.55 3.57
CA PRO A 611 -6.61 17.43 4.83
C PRO A 611 -7.32 18.14 5.99
N THR A 612 -7.97 19.27 5.72
CA THR A 612 -8.65 20.12 6.72
C THR A 612 -10.04 19.60 7.11
N LEU A 613 -10.76 18.94 6.19
CA LEU A 613 -12.08 18.37 6.41
C LEU A 613 -11.97 16.99 7.06
N LEU A 614 -10.96 16.20 6.71
CA LEU A 614 -10.63 14.99 7.46
C LEU A 614 -10.18 15.32 8.88
N ARG A 615 -9.46 16.44 9.09
CA ARG A 615 -9.20 16.97 10.43
C ARG A 615 -10.46 17.29 11.23
N ALA A 616 -11.58 17.65 10.60
CA ALA A 616 -12.82 17.89 11.35
C ALA A 616 -13.39 16.64 12.02
N PHE A 617 -12.92 15.46 11.60
CA PHE A 617 -13.19 14.15 12.18
C PHE A 617 -11.95 13.54 12.84
N ASP A 618 -10.91 14.34 13.11
CA ASP A 618 -9.77 13.88 13.91
C ASP A 618 -10.23 13.56 15.34
N PRO A 619 -9.75 12.48 15.98
CA PRO A 619 -10.19 12.08 17.32
C PRO A 619 -10.05 13.20 18.36
N ALA A 620 -8.96 13.98 18.32
CA ALA A 620 -8.72 15.03 19.30
C ALA A 620 -9.68 16.21 19.12
N LEU A 621 -9.94 16.60 17.88
CA LEU A 621 -10.90 17.65 17.54
C LEU A 621 -12.35 17.23 17.80
N LEU A 622 -12.69 15.96 17.57
CA LEU A 622 -13.99 15.40 17.93
C LEU A 622 -14.17 15.34 19.44
N ALA A 623 -13.15 14.91 20.18
CA ALA A 623 -13.19 14.88 21.64
C ALA A 623 -13.40 16.29 22.22
N GLU A 624 -12.75 17.30 21.65
CA GLU A 624 -12.99 18.68 22.02
C GLU A 624 -14.42 19.14 21.69
N ARG A 625 -14.89 18.90 20.46
CA ARG A 625 -16.22 19.34 19.99
C ARG A 625 -17.35 18.70 20.77
N LEU A 626 -17.20 17.43 21.14
CA LEU A 626 -18.20 16.66 21.87
C LEU A 626 -18.01 16.75 23.40
N ASP A 627 -17.06 17.54 23.90
CA ASP A 627 -16.64 17.57 25.32
C ASP A 627 -16.45 16.15 25.89
N ALA A 628 -15.77 15.30 25.13
CA ALA A 628 -15.49 13.93 25.51
C ALA A 628 -14.41 13.91 26.60
N ARG A 629 -14.69 13.26 27.75
CA ARG A 629 -13.76 13.17 28.89
C ARG A 629 -13.83 11.83 29.59
N TYR A 630 -12.66 11.32 30.00
CA TYR A 630 -12.55 10.21 30.93
C TYR A 630 -13.00 10.63 32.35
N PRO A 631 -13.27 9.68 33.26
CA PRO A 631 -13.67 9.98 34.64
C PRO A 631 -12.68 10.87 35.42
N ASP A 632 -11.40 10.86 35.03
CA ASP A 632 -10.33 11.69 35.60
C ASP A 632 -10.28 13.13 35.02
N GLY A 633 -11.16 13.45 34.06
CA GLY A 633 -11.26 14.76 33.42
C GLY A 633 -10.35 14.94 32.19
N THR A 634 -9.48 13.96 31.90
CA THR A 634 -8.64 13.98 30.70
C THR A 634 -9.48 13.75 29.44
N ARG A 635 -9.05 14.31 28.30
CA ARG A 635 -9.71 14.07 27.01
C ARG A 635 -9.21 12.74 26.44
N PRO A 636 -10.05 11.97 25.71
CA PRO A 636 -9.57 10.91 24.84
C PRO A 636 -8.68 11.56 23.78
N HIS A 637 -7.37 11.46 23.99
CA HIS A 637 -6.41 11.76 22.95
C HIS A 637 -6.47 10.64 21.92
N ALA A 638 -6.20 10.95 20.65
CA ALA A 638 -5.75 9.91 19.76
C ALA A 638 -4.60 9.22 20.48
N ALA A 639 -4.71 7.91 20.74
CA ALA A 639 -3.51 7.14 21.04
C ALA A 639 -2.47 7.57 20.00
N ASP A 640 -1.25 7.93 20.43
CA ASP A 640 -0.15 8.25 19.50
C ASP A 640 -0.30 7.27 18.34
N PRO A 641 -0.54 7.76 17.10
CA PRO A 641 -0.99 6.92 16.01
C PRO A 641 -0.10 5.70 16.03
N ALA A 642 -0.69 4.54 16.35
CA ALA A 642 0.07 3.31 16.42
C ALA A 642 0.91 3.30 15.14
N PRO A 643 2.25 3.20 15.24
CA PRO A 643 3.15 3.47 14.12
C PRO A 643 2.56 2.83 12.88
N ALA A 644 2.24 3.65 11.87
CA ALA A 644 1.45 3.22 10.72
C ALA A 644 2.05 1.91 10.16
N PRO A 645 1.24 0.87 9.89
CA PRO A 645 1.74 -0.47 9.58
C PRO A 645 2.62 -0.54 8.33
#